data_AF-A0AAN7B5N9-F1
#
_entry.id   AF-A0AAN7B5N9-F1
#
_cell.length_a   1.000
_cell.length_b   1.000
_cell.length_c   1.000
_cell.angle_alpha   90.00
_cell.angle_beta   90.00
_cell.angle_gamma   90.00
#
_symmetry.space_group_name_H-M   'P 1'
#
loop_
_entity.id
_entity.type
_entity.pdbx_description
1 polymer ?
#
loop_
_entity_poly.entity_id
_entity_poly.type
_entity_poly.pdbx_seq_one_letter_code
_entity_poly.pdbx_strand_id
1 'polypeptide(L)'
;MASDTVYRASTTAPVNIAVVKYWGKRDAKLNLPTNSSLSVTLSQADLRTLTTASCSARYPASEGDSLLLNGEPSDVSGARTQACFRELRSRRAALEAADPSLPKLSTMPLRIVSENNFPTAAGLASSAAGFAAFVRAIANLYELPASPSELSLIARQGSGSACRSLFGGYVAWRMGDKADGSDSMADQVAEASHWPEMRALILVVSAAKKGVSSTSGMQQTVATSGLFQERITKVVPKNMELMEKAIAEKDFPAFAEVTMRDSNSFHATCADTYPPIFYMNDVSKAAIRAVETINANVGRTVAAYTFDAGPNAVIYYLEKDTEAVVGTFYHVIGDTDGWKKDVLKGLKPTMSLDEGVAGILKNGVSRVILTGVGEGPIKTDEFLTMQTGSSRVSDAMSRSIYDIDPAGNVVCTYTDSEKEASMKVDKTKVPLAKAVFYAFLPAGYPHTVTDDYLAYQTYDSLQAFSSSITSLLANRAVLEGLGVGDSSSSPTGALILKITGDTISRVATILFAHRMGQAIEPECKFYRFLADLLNDSAQFLDLLTPALPYFPKLGVIVSAGVLRSLCGVAANASKASLSAHFALTGNLAELNAKEASQETIVSLCGMLVGSLVVKLVEDKHVVWMLMVFLVGVHLSMNYRAVRAVKMRSLNRQRATIVFREWLDHSTILSPTQVAEREHIMRGGGGRMTSKSGDYTGFCEFGTYGDIVNFRPGGYHRYDFETSTYFLGIWHRRGNFMMRLALKEGVNSPLDAWFDAVNHAYYFDEGLKDGLQSHYENEMPLGYISDEQKKSIFEALAAKGWDLKLNALETRLPIRVRTGADGRKGTYLSSDVNRMQDFWCQDQLTWNRAVAAVPLLEKDTIHMGPEGKRD
;
A
#
# COMPACT_ATOMS: atom_id res chain seq x y z
N MET A 1 -1.86 -45.30 45.67
CA MET A 1 -1.08 -44.20 45.08
C MET A 1 -1.69 -43.93 43.72
N ALA A 2 -2.25 -42.74 43.48
CA ALA A 2 -2.67 -42.38 42.12
C ALA A 2 -1.42 -42.40 41.24
N SER A 3 -1.43 -43.14 40.12
CA SER A 3 -0.22 -43.24 39.30
C SER A 3 0.08 -41.88 38.68
N ASP A 4 1.31 -41.40 38.84
CA ASP A 4 1.83 -40.15 38.25
C ASP A 4 2.01 -40.26 36.71
N THR A 5 1.32 -41.19 36.07
CA THR A 5 1.48 -41.50 34.66
C THR A 5 0.81 -40.42 33.81
N VAL A 6 1.55 -39.90 32.83
CA VAL A 6 0.99 -39.04 31.78
C VAL A 6 0.67 -39.91 30.56
N TYR A 7 -0.62 -40.06 30.26
CA TYR A 7 -1.08 -40.75 29.06
C TYR A 7 -1.09 -39.74 27.92
N ARG A 8 -0.55 -40.11 26.76
CA ARG A 8 -0.49 -39.22 25.59
C ARG A 8 -0.63 -39.99 24.27
N ALA A 9 -1.24 -39.35 23.28
CA ALA A 9 -1.25 -39.81 21.90
C ALA A 9 -1.06 -38.61 20.96
N SER A 10 -0.35 -38.83 19.86
CA SER A 10 -0.10 -37.79 18.86
C SER A 10 -0.59 -38.23 17.49
N THR A 11 -1.06 -37.27 16.70
CA THR A 11 -1.67 -37.55 15.40
C THR A 11 -1.47 -36.38 14.45
N THR A 12 -1.15 -36.69 13.20
CA THR A 12 -1.23 -35.72 12.11
C THR A 12 -2.56 -35.86 11.37
N ALA A 13 -3.17 -34.75 10.97
CA ALA A 13 -4.35 -34.76 10.11
C ALA A 13 -4.16 -33.85 8.88
N PRO A 14 -4.71 -34.25 7.73
CA PRO A 14 -4.60 -33.50 6.48
C PRO A 14 -5.60 -32.34 6.38
N VAL A 15 -5.26 -31.38 5.53
CA VAL A 15 -6.20 -30.42 4.96
C VAL A 15 -7.02 -31.09 3.86
N ASN A 16 -8.29 -30.71 3.70
CA ASN A 16 -9.10 -31.07 2.53
C ASN A 16 -9.62 -29.80 1.83
N ILE A 17 -9.78 -29.87 0.50
CA ILE A 17 -10.34 -28.79 -0.31
C ILE A 17 -11.62 -29.28 -0.98
N ALA A 18 -12.71 -28.54 -0.81
CA ALA A 18 -14.00 -28.92 -1.36
C ALA A 18 -14.04 -28.68 -2.88
N VAL A 19 -14.47 -29.68 -3.64
CA VAL A 19 -14.77 -29.59 -5.08
C VAL A 19 -16.28 -29.47 -5.33
N VAL A 20 -17.09 -29.94 -4.38
CA VAL A 20 -18.51 -29.56 -4.24
C VAL A 20 -18.66 -28.90 -2.86
N LYS A 21 -19.04 -27.61 -2.86
CA LYS A 21 -18.88 -26.72 -1.71
C LYS A 21 -19.96 -26.91 -0.65
N TYR A 22 -19.52 -27.03 0.59
CA TYR A 22 -20.34 -26.82 1.77
C TYR A 22 -20.48 -25.31 2.05
N TRP A 23 -21.71 -24.81 2.04
CA TRP A 23 -22.04 -23.46 2.43
C TRP A 23 -23.48 -23.41 2.94
N GLY A 24 -23.67 -23.08 4.22
CA GLY A 24 -24.97 -22.96 4.86
C GLY A 24 -25.27 -24.10 5.84
N LYS A 25 -25.89 -23.78 6.97
CA LYS A 25 -26.29 -24.76 7.98
C LYS A 25 -27.79 -24.74 8.18
N ARG A 26 -28.41 -25.92 8.11
CA ARG A 26 -29.80 -26.12 8.56
C ARG A 26 -29.90 -26.19 10.08
N ASP A 27 -28.83 -26.64 10.74
CA ASP A 27 -28.72 -26.63 12.21
C ASP A 27 -27.32 -26.14 12.62
N ALA A 28 -27.27 -24.99 13.29
CA ALA A 28 -26.01 -24.38 13.72
C ALA A 28 -25.41 -25.03 14.98
N LYS A 29 -26.21 -25.66 15.82
CA LYS A 29 -25.80 -26.30 17.09
C LYS A 29 -25.12 -27.63 16.81
N LEU A 30 -25.70 -28.43 15.92
CA LEU A 30 -25.18 -29.74 15.51
C LEU A 30 -24.25 -29.66 14.30
N ASN A 31 -24.07 -28.47 13.71
CA ASN A 31 -23.35 -28.24 12.45
C ASN A 31 -23.89 -29.10 11.30
N LEU A 32 -25.21 -29.16 11.12
CA LEU A 32 -25.84 -29.89 10.01
C LEU A 32 -25.91 -28.99 8.77
N PRO A 33 -25.46 -29.46 7.60
CA PRO A 33 -25.35 -28.61 6.42
C PRO A 33 -26.68 -28.54 5.68
N THR A 34 -26.85 -27.52 4.84
CA THR A 34 -28.01 -27.41 3.92
C THR A 34 -27.93 -28.36 2.73
N ASN A 35 -26.72 -28.83 2.40
CA ASN A 35 -26.44 -29.71 1.28
C ASN A 35 -25.22 -30.59 1.58
N SER A 36 -25.11 -31.74 0.90
CA SER A 36 -23.89 -32.56 0.94
C SER A 36 -22.71 -31.83 0.29
N SER A 37 -21.49 -32.25 0.56
CA SER A 37 -20.29 -31.69 -0.03
C SER A 37 -19.26 -32.77 -0.30
N LEU A 38 -18.32 -32.53 -1.21
CA LEU A 38 -17.25 -33.47 -1.57
C LEU A 38 -15.92 -32.72 -1.64
N SER A 39 -14.87 -33.32 -1.08
CA SER A 39 -13.52 -32.76 -1.06
C SER A 39 -12.44 -33.76 -1.46
N VAL A 40 -11.31 -33.24 -1.91
CA VAL A 40 -10.07 -34.00 -2.03
C VAL A 40 -9.19 -33.72 -0.81
N THR A 41 -8.75 -34.77 -0.13
CA THR A 41 -7.78 -34.71 0.95
C THR A 41 -6.38 -34.48 0.39
N LEU A 42 -5.65 -33.50 0.92
CA LEU A 42 -4.30 -33.14 0.47
C LEU A 42 -3.22 -33.90 1.24
N SER A 43 -2.06 -34.10 0.62
CA SER A 43 -0.93 -34.79 1.22
C SER A 43 -0.41 -34.11 2.49
N GLN A 44 -0.28 -34.90 3.56
CA GLN A 44 0.28 -34.46 4.84
C GLN A 44 1.78 -34.18 4.79
N ALA A 45 2.47 -34.62 3.73
CA ALA A 45 3.86 -34.24 3.49
C ALA A 45 4.00 -32.72 3.27
N ASP A 46 2.95 -32.09 2.73
CA ASP A 46 2.94 -30.67 2.40
C ASP A 46 2.15 -29.86 3.43
N LEU A 47 0.94 -30.32 3.77
CA LEU A 47 0.00 -29.59 4.63
C LEU A 47 -0.58 -30.52 5.69
N ARG A 48 -0.17 -30.31 6.96
CA ARG A 48 -0.65 -31.08 8.10
C ARG A 48 -0.84 -30.25 9.36
N THR A 49 -1.80 -30.68 10.18
CA THR A 49 -1.88 -30.33 11.59
C THR A 49 -1.37 -31.48 12.42
N LEU A 50 -0.41 -31.23 13.31
CA LEU A 50 0.05 -32.17 14.33
C LEU A 50 -0.62 -31.84 15.66
N THR A 51 -1.30 -32.79 16.28
CA THR A 51 -1.90 -32.62 17.60
C THR A 51 -1.48 -33.73 18.54
N THR A 52 -0.96 -33.35 19.71
CA THR A 52 -0.74 -34.25 20.84
C THR A 52 -1.82 -34.01 21.89
N ALA A 53 -2.58 -35.06 22.22
CA ALA A 53 -3.51 -35.07 23.34
C ALA A 53 -2.87 -35.80 24.53
N SER A 54 -3.01 -35.28 25.74
CA SER A 54 -2.55 -35.96 26.96
C SER A 54 -3.52 -35.78 28.13
N CYS A 55 -3.54 -36.73 29.06
CA CYS A 55 -4.27 -36.63 30.32
C CYS A 55 -3.47 -37.28 31.46
N SER A 56 -3.67 -36.76 32.67
CA SER A 56 -3.03 -37.29 33.87
C SER A 56 -3.80 -36.86 35.13
N ALA A 57 -3.73 -37.67 36.18
CA ALA A 57 -4.23 -37.32 37.51
C ALA A 57 -3.40 -36.21 38.18
N ARG A 58 -2.16 -35.96 37.72
CA ARG A 58 -1.30 -34.86 38.20
C ARG A 58 -1.78 -33.48 37.73
N TYR A 59 -2.49 -33.42 36.60
CA TYR A 59 -2.97 -32.14 36.09
C TYR A 59 -4.00 -31.56 37.06
N PRO A 60 -3.85 -30.29 37.51
CA PRO A 60 -4.77 -29.71 38.49
C PRO A 60 -6.19 -29.69 37.94
N ALA A 61 -7.13 -30.37 38.62
CA ALA A 61 -8.53 -30.42 38.20
C ALA A 61 -9.17 -29.02 38.15
N SER A 62 -8.68 -28.08 38.97
CA SER A 62 -9.09 -26.67 38.98
C SER A 62 -8.77 -25.92 37.69
N GLU A 63 -7.82 -26.40 36.88
CA GLU A 63 -7.45 -25.78 35.60
C GLU A 63 -8.23 -26.34 34.41
N GLY A 64 -8.96 -27.45 34.58
CA GLY A 64 -9.79 -28.05 33.54
C GLY A 64 -9.01 -28.50 32.29
N ASP A 65 -9.74 -28.59 31.17
CA ASP A 65 -9.16 -28.92 29.86
C ASP A 65 -8.49 -27.67 29.26
N SER A 66 -7.39 -27.86 28.53
CA SER A 66 -6.74 -26.75 27.82
C SER A 66 -6.20 -27.16 26.46
N LEU A 67 -6.09 -26.16 25.59
CA LEU A 67 -5.56 -26.27 24.23
C LEU A 67 -4.48 -25.20 24.02
N LEU A 68 -3.30 -25.62 23.57
CA LEU A 68 -2.26 -24.75 23.05
C LEU A 68 -2.20 -24.92 21.53
N LEU A 69 -2.48 -23.87 20.76
CA LEU A 69 -2.47 -23.90 19.30
C LEU A 69 -1.33 -23.00 18.79
N ASN A 70 -0.37 -23.58 18.07
CA ASN A 70 0.84 -22.90 17.58
C ASN A 70 1.58 -22.12 18.68
N GLY A 71 1.66 -22.69 19.89
CA GLY A 71 2.31 -22.05 21.04
C GLY A 71 1.46 -21.01 21.78
N GLU A 72 0.22 -20.74 21.36
CA GLU A 72 -0.70 -19.82 22.06
C GLU A 72 -1.84 -20.57 22.77
N PRO A 73 -2.22 -20.17 24.00
CA PRO A 73 -3.44 -20.69 24.63
C PRO A 73 -4.67 -20.40 23.77
N SER A 74 -5.53 -21.40 23.60
CA SER A 74 -6.78 -21.29 22.85
C SER A 74 -7.96 -21.61 23.77
N ASP A 75 -8.99 -20.78 23.71
CA ASP A 75 -10.20 -20.96 24.50
C ASP A 75 -10.94 -22.25 24.10
N VAL A 76 -11.11 -23.13 25.08
CA VAL A 76 -11.84 -24.40 24.92
C VAL A 76 -13.26 -24.35 25.47
N SER A 77 -13.67 -23.25 26.10
CA SER A 77 -15.00 -23.11 26.72
C SER A 77 -16.14 -23.02 25.69
N GLY A 78 -15.80 -22.73 24.43
CA GLY A 78 -16.75 -22.66 23.32
C GLY A 78 -17.54 -23.96 23.12
N ALA A 79 -18.85 -23.81 22.85
CA ALA A 79 -19.80 -24.92 22.75
C ALA A 79 -19.39 -26.03 21.77
N ARG A 80 -18.69 -25.69 20.68
CA ARG A 80 -18.22 -26.66 19.66
C ARG A 80 -17.12 -27.57 20.18
N THR A 81 -16.13 -26.98 20.86
CA THR A 81 -15.00 -27.72 21.47
C THR A 81 -15.50 -28.56 22.64
N GLN A 82 -16.35 -28.00 23.49
CA GLN A 82 -16.99 -28.72 24.60
C GLN A 82 -17.86 -29.88 24.12
N ALA A 83 -18.56 -29.74 23.00
CA ALA A 83 -19.28 -30.85 22.39
C ALA A 83 -18.35 -32.00 22.00
N CYS A 84 -17.21 -31.69 21.37
CA CYS A 84 -16.23 -32.72 21.01
C CYS A 84 -15.67 -33.44 22.26
N PHE A 85 -15.27 -32.69 23.29
CA PHE A 85 -14.79 -33.28 24.54
C PHE A 85 -15.84 -34.19 25.19
N ARG A 86 -17.09 -33.72 25.30
CA ARG A 86 -18.18 -34.48 25.91
C ARG A 86 -18.43 -35.81 25.18
N GLU A 87 -18.52 -35.80 23.85
CA GLU A 87 -18.75 -37.01 23.06
C GLU A 87 -17.59 -38.01 23.19
N LEU A 88 -16.35 -37.52 23.14
CA LEU A 88 -15.16 -38.38 23.26
C LEU A 88 -15.03 -38.97 24.67
N ARG A 89 -15.25 -38.16 25.71
CA ARG A 89 -15.25 -38.61 27.12
C ARG A 89 -16.38 -39.60 27.39
N SER A 90 -17.58 -39.38 26.85
CA SER A 90 -18.71 -40.29 27.01
C SER A 90 -18.41 -41.67 26.43
N ARG A 91 -17.82 -41.74 25.23
CA ARG A 91 -17.37 -43.00 24.62
C ARG A 91 -16.28 -43.69 25.43
N ARG A 92 -15.30 -42.94 25.95
CA ARG A 92 -14.26 -43.49 26.82
C ARG A 92 -14.83 -44.02 28.14
N ALA A 93 -15.74 -43.28 28.76
CA ALA A 93 -16.41 -43.68 30.00
C ALA A 93 -17.22 -44.98 29.83
N ALA A 94 -17.85 -45.19 28.67
CA ALA A 94 -18.53 -46.44 28.35
C ALA A 94 -17.56 -47.65 28.30
N LEU A 95 -16.37 -47.48 27.70
CA LEU A 95 -15.33 -48.53 27.72
C LEU A 95 -14.85 -48.82 29.14
N GLU A 96 -14.58 -47.77 29.92
CA GLU A 96 -14.14 -47.88 31.32
C GLU A 96 -15.20 -48.49 32.24
N ALA A 97 -16.49 -48.37 31.90
CA ALA A 97 -17.60 -49.01 32.60
C ALA A 97 -17.74 -50.49 32.23
N ALA A 98 -17.49 -50.83 30.96
CA ALA A 98 -17.51 -52.22 30.48
C ALA A 98 -16.30 -53.04 30.95
N ASP A 99 -15.12 -52.40 31.07
CA ASP A 99 -13.89 -53.02 31.57
C ASP A 99 -13.30 -52.19 32.73
N PRO A 100 -13.54 -52.61 33.99
CA PRO A 100 -13.01 -51.93 35.18
C PRO A 100 -11.48 -51.92 35.27
N SER A 101 -10.76 -52.76 34.52
CA SER A 101 -9.29 -52.82 34.52
C SER A 101 -8.65 -51.63 33.78
N LEU A 102 -9.41 -50.94 32.93
CA LEU A 102 -8.93 -49.79 32.18
C LEU A 102 -8.69 -48.57 33.08
N PRO A 103 -7.64 -47.77 32.81
CA PRO A 103 -7.42 -46.52 33.51
C PRO A 103 -8.57 -45.53 33.26
N LYS A 104 -8.97 -44.79 34.30
CA LYS A 104 -10.08 -43.82 34.26
C LYS A 104 -9.68 -42.50 33.61
N LEU A 105 -9.34 -42.55 32.33
CA LEU A 105 -8.90 -41.40 31.52
C LEU A 105 -10.05 -40.43 31.24
N SER A 106 -11.30 -40.91 31.19
CA SER A 106 -12.49 -40.09 30.89
C SER A 106 -12.77 -38.98 31.90
N THR A 107 -12.25 -39.08 33.13
CA THR A 107 -12.41 -38.11 34.21
C THR A 107 -11.19 -37.21 34.42
N MET A 108 -10.05 -37.54 33.80
CA MET A 108 -8.82 -36.77 33.94
C MET A 108 -8.85 -35.49 33.08
N PRO A 109 -8.23 -34.38 33.52
CA PRO A 109 -8.08 -33.19 32.69
C PRO A 109 -7.27 -33.48 31.42
N LEU A 110 -7.68 -32.91 30.28
CA LEU A 110 -7.00 -33.02 29.00
C LEU A 110 -6.11 -31.79 28.74
N ARG A 111 -4.88 -32.05 28.30
CA ARG A 111 -3.95 -31.04 27.76
C ARG A 111 -3.70 -31.37 26.30
N ILE A 112 -4.16 -30.49 25.43
CA ILE A 112 -4.01 -30.63 23.98
C ILE A 112 -2.99 -29.60 23.51
N VAL A 113 -2.01 -30.05 22.73
CA VAL A 113 -1.05 -29.16 22.06
C VAL A 113 -1.14 -29.45 20.57
N SER A 114 -1.34 -28.42 19.75
CA SER A 114 -1.55 -28.54 18.32
C SER A 114 -0.72 -27.53 17.55
N GLU A 115 -0.14 -27.95 16.44
CA GLU A 115 0.68 -27.11 15.55
C GLU A 115 0.34 -27.38 14.08
N ASN A 116 0.32 -26.32 13.26
CA ASN A 116 0.14 -26.42 11.81
C ASN A 116 1.45 -26.06 11.11
N ASN A 117 1.83 -26.78 10.06
CA ASN A 117 2.97 -26.39 9.20
C ASN A 117 2.58 -25.35 8.13
N PHE A 118 1.36 -24.80 8.21
CA PHE A 118 0.83 -23.75 7.34
C PHE A 118 0.14 -22.66 8.18
N PRO A 119 0.04 -21.40 7.69
CA PRO A 119 -0.50 -20.32 8.49
C PRO A 119 -2.00 -20.51 8.78
N THR A 120 -2.39 -20.40 10.05
CA THR A 120 -3.78 -20.64 10.52
C THR A 120 -4.82 -19.72 9.88
N ALA A 121 -4.42 -18.53 9.39
CA ALA A 121 -5.32 -17.55 8.76
C ALA A 121 -5.27 -17.52 7.22
N ALA A 122 -4.41 -18.30 6.56
CA ALA A 122 -4.20 -18.24 5.11
C ALA A 122 -5.32 -18.87 4.26
N GLY A 123 -6.54 -19.02 4.77
CA GLY A 123 -7.67 -19.53 3.98
C GLY A 123 -7.63 -21.01 3.57
N LEU A 124 -6.62 -21.78 3.96
CA LEU A 124 -6.41 -23.21 3.62
C LEU A 124 -7.16 -24.19 4.55
N ALA A 125 -8.41 -23.88 4.90
CA ALA A 125 -9.25 -24.74 5.76
C ALA A 125 -8.59 -25.19 7.09
N SER A 126 -7.79 -24.33 7.73
CA SER A 126 -7.05 -24.65 8.97
C SER A 126 -7.89 -25.22 10.12
N SER A 127 -9.14 -24.75 10.29
CA SER A 127 -10.03 -25.30 11.31
C SER A 127 -10.46 -26.75 11.04
N ALA A 128 -10.51 -27.16 9.77
CA ALA A 128 -10.93 -28.50 9.39
C ALA A 128 -9.86 -29.52 9.79
N ALA A 129 -8.61 -29.29 9.38
CA ALA A 129 -7.47 -30.11 9.78
C ALA A 129 -7.27 -30.09 11.30
N GLY A 130 -7.42 -28.91 11.94
CA GLY A 130 -7.30 -28.76 13.40
C GLY A 130 -8.29 -29.61 14.19
N PHE A 131 -9.59 -29.52 13.89
CA PHE A 131 -10.60 -30.34 14.61
C PHE A 131 -10.50 -31.82 14.26
N ALA A 132 -10.08 -32.18 13.05
CA ALA A 132 -9.82 -33.57 12.68
C ALA A 132 -8.65 -34.16 13.50
N ALA A 133 -7.53 -33.44 13.59
CA ALA A 133 -6.37 -33.84 14.39
C ALA A 133 -6.73 -33.91 15.88
N PHE A 134 -7.46 -32.91 16.39
CA PHE A 134 -7.96 -32.88 17.77
C PHE A 134 -8.81 -34.11 18.10
N VAL A 135 -9.84 -34.40 17.32
CA VAL A 135 -10.74 -35.54 17.57
C VAL A 135 -9.97 -36.86 17.46
N ARG A 136 -9.13 -37.01 16.44
CA ARG A 136 -8.37 -38.25 16.22
C ARG A 136 -7.29 -38.46 17.30
N ALA A 137 -6.58 -37.42 17.73
CA ALA A 137 -5.58 -37.52 18.78
C ALA A 137 -6.21 -37.94 20.11
N ILE A 138 -7.35 -37.36 20.49
CA ILE A 138 -8.08 -37.76 21.71
C ILE A 138 -8.67 -39.16 21.56
N ALA A 139 -9.24 -39.52 20.40
CA ALA A 139 -9.73 -40.88 20.17
C ALA A 139 -8.60 -41.92 20.28
N ASN A 140 -7.40 -41.60 19.78
CA ASN A 140 -6.21 -42.42 19.91
C ASN A 140 -5.71 -42.50 21.37
N LEU A 141 -5.77 -41.41 22.12
CA LEU A 141 -5.45 -41.37 23.56
C LEU A 141 -6.40 -42.25 24.37
N TYR A 142 -7.68 -42.23 24.01
CA TYR A 142 -8.75 -42.97 24.68
C TYR A 142 -8.93 -44.40 24.14
N GLU A 143 -8.15 -44.79 23.13
CA GLU A 143 -8.21 -46.11 22.50
C GLU A 143 -9.64 -46.47 22.06
N LEU A 144 -10.37 -45.50 21.51
CA LEU A 144 -11.75 -45.70 21.11
C LEU A 144 -11.82 -46.65 19.90
N PRO A 145 -12.65 -47.72 19.94
CA PRO A 145 -12.87 -48.62 18.81
C PRO A 145 -13.86 -48.01 17.79
N ALA A 146 -13.68 -46.74 17.46
CA ALA A 146 -14.57 -45.99 16.57
C ALA A 146 -13.98 -45.92 15.16
N SER A 147 -14.80 -46.21 14.15
CA SER A 147 -14.48 -46.00 12.75
C SER A 147 -14.28 -44.51 12.44
N PRO A 148 -13.55 -44.16 11.36
CA PRO A 148 -13.43 -42.76 10.96
C PRO A 148 -14.79 -42.09 10.67
N SER A 149 -15.79 -42.82 10.14
CA SER A 149 -17.16 -42.30 9.96
C SER A 149 -17.81 -41.93 11.29
N GLU A 150 -17.69 -42.75 12.33
CA GLU A 150 -18.25 -42.43 13.64
C GLU A 150 -17.54 -41.24 14.30
N LEU A 151 -16.22 -41.17 14.18
CA LEU A 151 -15.45 -40.00 14.66
C LEU A 151 -15.82 -38.73 13.87
N SER A 152 -16.26 -38.88 12.62
CA SER A 152 -16.62 -37.74 11.76
C SER A 152 -17.85 -37.00 12.28
N LEU A 153 -18.78 -37.70 12.96
CA LEU A 153 -19.93 -37.11 13.66
C LEU A 153 -19.49 -36.13 14.76
N ILE A 154 -18.38 -36.46 15.45
CA ILE A 154 -17.81 -35.62 16.50
C ILE A 154 -17.06 -34.44 15.87
N ALA A 155 -16.19 -34.71 14.89
CA ALA A 155 -15.42 -33.68 14.20
C ALA A 155 -16.34 -32.62 13.54
N ARG A 156 -17.48 -33.05 12.98
CA ARG A 156 -18.52 -32.16 12.44
C ARG A 156 -18.99 -31.12 13.45
N GLN A 157 -19.25 -31.52 14.69
CA GLN A 157 -19.73 -30.61 15.75
C GLN A 157 -18.66 -29.57 16.14
N GLY A 158 -17.38 -29.93 16.06
CA GLY A 158 -16.26 -28.99 16.23
C GLY A 158 -16.18 -27.97 15.09
N SER A 159 -16.03 -28.49 13.87
CA SER A 159 -16.05 -27.69 12.64
C SER A 159 -16.60 -28.56 11.50
N GLY A 160 -17.71 -28.14 10.88
CA GLY A 160 -18.45 -28.98 9.91
C GLY A 160 -17.57 -29.71 8.90
N SER A 161 -16.69 -29.00 8.18
CA SER A 161 -15.80 -29.59 7.17
C SER A 161 -14.65 -30.45 7.74
N ALA A 162 -14.41 -30.45 9.05
CA ALA A 162 -13.42 -31.32 9.69
C ALA A 162 -13.78 -32.80 9.57
N CYS A 163 -15.07 -33.14 9.46
CA CYS A 163 -15.51 -34.52 9.27
C CYS A 163 -14.85 -35.18 8.06
N ARG A 164 -14.66 -34.43 6.96
CA ARG A 164 -14.03 -34.94 5.73
C ARG A 164 -12.53 -35.16 5.88
N SER A 165 -11.86 -34.43 6.77
CA SER A 165 -10.44 -34.63 7.07
C SER A 165 -10.15 -35.88 7.91
N LEU A 166 -11.15 -36.70 8.25
CA LEU A 166 -10.92 -38.00 8.88
C LEU A 166 -10.64 -39.15 7.90
N PHE A 167 -10.71 -38.88 6.60
CA PHE A 167 -10.44 -39.85 5.53
C PHE A 167 -9.39 -39.31 4.54
N GLY A 168 -8.70 -40.24 3.88
CA GLY A 168 -7.83 -39.95 2.74
C GLY A 168 -8.61 -39.94 1.42
N GLY A 169 -7.96 -39.50 0.35
CA GLY A 169 -8.51 -39.55 -1.00
C GLY A 169 -9.64 -38.56 -1.23
N TYR A 170 -10.79 -39.08 -1.63
CA TYR A 170 -11.97 -38.34 -2.03
C TYR A 170 -13.10 -38.61 -1.05
N VAL A 171 -13.59 -37.56 -0.42
CA VAL A 171 -14.42 -37.69 0.78
C VAL A 171 -15.67 -36.86 0.62
N ALA A 172 -16.82 -37.50 0.74
CA ALA A 172 -18.11 -36.83 0.82
C ALA A 172 -18.48 -36.59 2.30
N TRP A 173 -19.20 -35.50 2.53
CA TRP A 173 -19.95 -35.27 3.75
C TRP A 173 -21.41 -35.32 3.36
N ARG A 174 -22.09 -36.38 3.80
CA ARG A 174 -23.51 -36.57 3.59
C ARG A 174 -24.29 -35.64 4.51
N MET A 175 -25.24 -34.89 3.94
CA MET A 175 -26.03 -33.95 4.73
C MET A 175 -26.90 -34.64 5.77
N GLY A 176 -27.34 -35.87 5.52
CA GLY A 176 -28.31 -36.59 6.35
C GLY A 176 -29.70 -35.96 6.33
N ASP A 177 -30.70 -36.73 6.72
CA ASP A 177 -32.11 -36.34 6.85
C ASP A 177 -32.60 -36.33 8.31
N LYS A 178 -31.89 -36.99 9.23
CA LYS A 178 -32.28 -37.04 10.64
C LYS A 178 -31.99 -35.73 11.36
N ALA A 179 -32.94 -35.31 12.20
CA ALA A 179 -32.85 -34.09 12.98
C ALA A 179 -31.77 -34.16 14.08
N ASP A 180 -31.47 -35.35 14.60
CA ASP A 180 -30.40 -35.58 15.58
C ASP A 180 -29.00 -35.55 14.94
N GLY A 181 -28.93 -35.57 13.61
CA GLY A 181 -27.69 -35.57 12.85
C GLY A 181 -26.90 -36.88 12.93
N SER A 182 -27.50 -37.98 13.37
CA SER A 182 -26.82 -39.28 13.51
C SER A 182 -26.35 -39.87 12.18
N ASP A 183 -26.91 -39.40 11.06
CA ASP A 183 -26.62 -39.82 9.70
C ASP A 183 -25.84 -38.77 8.87
N SER A 184 -25.60 -37.58 9.43
CA SER A 184 -24.78 -36.55 8.76
C SER A 184 -23.30 -36.76 9.05
N MET A 185 -22.71 -37.74 8.37
CA MET A 185 -21.31 -38.16 8.54
C MET A 185 -20.49 -38.04 7.25
N ALA A 186 -19.18 -38.15 7.39
CA ALA A 186 -18.28 -38.28 6.25
C ALA A 186 -18.17 -39.73 5.80
N ASP A 187 -18.10 -39.92 4.50
CA ASP A 187 -17.91 -41.18 3.81
C ASP A 187 -16.81 -41.06 2.77
N GLN A 188 -15.99 -42.10 2.66
CA GLN A 188 -14.92 -42.15 1.69
C GLN A 188 -15.49 -42.62 0.35
N VAL A 189 -15.47 -41.73 -0.65
CA VAL A 189 -15.90 -42.01 -2.02
C VAL A 189 -14.85 -42.85 -2.73
N ALA A 190 -13.58 -42.51 -2.55
CA ALA A 190 -12.45 -43.27 -3.07
C ALA A 190 -11.18 -43.02 -2.24
N GLU A 191 -10.34 -44.04 -2.11
CA GLU A 191 -9.02 -43.94 -1.48
C GLU A 191 -8.07 -43.04 -2.28
N ALA A 192 -7.00 -42.54 -1.66
CA ALA A 192 -6.01 -41.74 -2.38
C ALA A 192 -5.32 -42.55 -3.50
N SER A 193 -5.12 -43.85 -3.26
CA SER A 193 -4.59 -44.82 -4.23
C SER A 193 -5.51 -45.09 -5.42
N HIS A 194 -6.79 -44.71 -5.35
CA HIS A 194 -7.70 -44.83 -6.49
C HIS A 194 -7.23 -43.93 -7.62
N TRP A 195 -6.90 -42.65 -7.35
CA TRP A 195 -6.50 -41.69 -8.38
C TRP A 195 -5.25 -40.89 -7.96
N PRO A 196 -4.10 -41.58 -7.83
CA PRO A 196 -2.88 -41.02 -7.24
C PRO A 196 -2.22 -39.95 -8.11
N GLU A 197 -2.57 -39.84 -9.39
CA GLU A 197 -2.04 -38.84 -10.32
C GLU A 197 -2.64 -37.43 -10.09
N MET A 198 -3.68 -37.29 -9.25
CA MET A 198 -4.28 -36.01 -8.94
C MET A 198 -3.29 -35.11 -8.17
N ARG A 199 -3.03 -33.92 -8.71
CA ARG A 199 -2.15 -32.88 -8.15
C ARG A 199 -2.93 -31.60 -7.90
N ALA A 200 -2.40 -30.75 -7.02
CA ALA A 200 -2.95 -29.43 -6.73
C ALA A 200 -1.83 -28.39 -6.63
N LEU A 201 -2.01 -27.28 -7.35
CA LEU A 201 -1.21 -26.05 -7.22
C LEU A 201 -2.07 -25.03 -6.47
N ILE A 202 -1.59 -24.55 -5.34
CA ILE A 202 -2.28 -23.53 -4.54
C ILE A 202 -1.55 -22.20 -4.71
N LEU A 203 -2.27 -21.18 -5.16
CA LEU A 203 -1.80 -19.81 -5.26
C LEU A 203 -2.27 -19.03 -4.03
N VAL A 204 -1.34 -18.67 -3.15
CA VAL A 204 -1.63 -17.91 -1.92
C VAL A 204 -1.61 -16.41 -2.26
N VAL A 205 -2.79 -15.80 -2.30
CA VAL A 205 -2.98 -14.40 -2.71
C VAL A 205 -2.85 -13.44 -1.53
N SER A 206 -3.41 -13.79 -0.38
CA SER A 206 -3.27 -12.99 0.84
C SER A 206 -3.31 -13.87 2.08
N ALA A 207 -2.40 -13.58 3.02
CA ALA A 207 -2.42 -14.15 4.37
C ALA A 207 -3.22 -13.31 5.37
N ALA A 208 -3.82 -12.19 4.93
CA ALA A 208 -4.59 -11.30 5.79
C ALA A 208 -5.87 -11.98 6.30
N LYS A 209 -6.30 -11.58 7.51
CA LYS A 209 -7.51 -12.10 8.14
C LYS A 209 -8.73 -11.83 7.25
N LYS A 210 -9.55 -12.86 7.04
CA LYS A 210 -10.79 -12.78 6.23
C LYS A 210 -11.69 -11.65 6.75
N GLY A 211 -12.19 -10.79 5.85
CA GLY A 211 -13.14 -9.73 6.21
C GLY A 211 -14.43 -10.27 6.81
N VAL A 212 -14.99 -11.36 6.24
CA VAL A 212 -16.18 -12.05 6.76
C VAL A 212 -15.84 -13.52 7.05
N SER A 213 -16.05 -13.96 8.30
CA SER A 213 -15.84 -15.36 8.68
C SER A 213 -16.81 -16.29 7.97
N SER A 214 -16.39 -17.52 7.64
CA SER A 214 -17.25 -18.48 6.95
C SER A 214 -18.54 -18.80 7.71
N THR A 215 -18.50 -18.87 9.05
CA THR A 215 -19.70 -19.14 9.86
C THR A 215 -20.74 -18.02 9.71
N SER A 216 -20.32 -16.77 9.85
CA SER A 216 -21.24 -15.63 9.74
C SER A 216 -21.75 -15.50 8.30
N GLY A 217 -20.82 -15.55 7.33
CA GLY A 217 -21.14 -15.41 5.91
C GLY A 217 -22.14 -16.46 5.42
N MET A 218 -21.97 -17.73 5.79
CA MET A 218 -22.86 -18.79 5.30
C MET A 218 -24.28 -18.69 5.85
N GLN A 219 -24.45 -18.26 7.09
CA GLN A 219 -25.78 -18.07 7.66
C GLN A 219 -26.45 -16.82 7.08
N GLN A 220 -25.69 -15.78 6.76
CA GLN A 220 -26.21 -14.62 6.05
C GLN A 220 -26.70 -15.02 4.65
N THR A 221 -25.95 -15.86 3.92
CA THR A 221 -26.37 -16.39 2.63
C THR A 221 -27.67 -17.18 2.74
N VAL A 222 -27.76 -18.10 3.71
CA VAL A 222 -28.99 -18.86 3.99
C VAL A 222 -30.19 -17.92 4.22
N ALA A 223 -29.98 -16.82 4.94
CA ALA A 223 -31.04 -15.89 5.32
C ALA A 223 -31.48 -14.94 4.20
N THR A 224 -30.61 -14.64 3.22
CA THR A 224 -30.84 -13.48 2.33
C THR A 224 -30.66 -13.74 0.84
N SER A 225 -29.94 -14.78 0.42
CA SER A 225 -29.70 -15.05 -1.01
C SER A 225 -30.91 -15.73 -1.65
N GLY A 226 -31.46 -15.12 -2.69
CA GLY A 226 -32.53 -15.70 -3.50
C GLY A 226 -32.06 -16.86 -4.38
N LEU A 227 -30.79 -16.85 -4.81
CA LEU A 227 -30.19 -17.92 -5.62
C LEU A 227 -29.86 -19.18 -4.81
N PHE A 228 -29.70 -19.04 -3.48
CA PHE A 228 -29.19 -20.12 -2.64
C PHE A 228 -30.14 -21.32 -2.55
N GLN A 229 -31.45 -21.11 -2.62
CA GLN A 229 -32.44 -22.22 -2.58
C GLN A 229 -32.33 -23.14 -3.80
N GLU A 230 -32.19 -22.57 -5.00
CA GLU A 230 -31.98 -23.36 -6.22
C GLU A 230 -30.65 -24.14 -6.15
N ARG A 231 -29.60 -23.51 -5.59
CA ARG A 231 -28.31 -24.17 -5.39
C ARG A 231 -28.44 -25.44 -4.54
N ILE A 232 -29.06 -25.35 -3.36
CA ILE A 232 -29.09 -26.49 -2.42
C ILE A 232 -30.11 -27.56 -2.79
N THR A 233 -31.18 -27.22 -3.51
CA THR A 233 -32.24 -28.16 -3.87
C THR A 233 -32.01 -28.89 -5.20
N LYS A 234 -31.36 -28.24 -6.18
CA LYS A 234 -31.18 -28.82 -7.52
C LYS A 234 -29.72 -28.93 -7.95
N VAL A 235 -28.93 -27.87 -7.78
CA VAL A 235 -27.56 -27.81 -8.32
C VAL A 235 -26.63 -28.76 -7.57
N VAL A 236 -26.56 -28.65 -6.25
CA VAL A 236 -25.63 -29.46 -5.45
C VAL A 236 -25.94 -30.96 -5.50
N PRO A 237 -27.19 -31.43 -5.35
CA PRO A 237 -27.48 -32.86 -5.48
C PRO A 237 -27.01 -33.46 -6.80
N LYS A 238 -27.24 -32.75 -7.92
CA LYS A 238 -26.75 -33.16 -9.24
C LYS A 238 -25.21 -33.13 -9.33
N ASN A 239 -24.57 -32.08 -8.78
CA ASN A 239 -23.12 -31.99 -8.77
C ASN A 239 -22.46 -33.09 -7.93
N MET A 240 -23.08 -33.53 -6.83
CA MET A 240 -22.59 -34.67 -6.04
C MET A 240 -22.60 -35.95 -6.87
N GLU A 241 -23.71 -36.26 -7.56
CA GLU A 241 -23.81 -37.44 -8.43
C GLU A 241 -22.76 -37.42 -9.55
N LEU A 242 -22.65 -36.28 -10.26
CA LEU A 242 -21.68 -36.11 -11.34
C LEU A 242 -20.23 -36.20 -10.84
N MET A 243 -19.93 -35.61 -9.68
CA MET A 243 -18.59 -35.63 -9.10
C MET A 243 -18.20 -37.04 -8.64
N GLU A 244 -19.09 -37.76 -7.96
CA GLU A 244 -18.84 -39.14 -7.52
C GLU A 244 -18.60 -40.06 -8.73
N LYS A 245 -19.39 -39.91 -9.79
CA LYS A 245 -19.18 -40.62 -11.06
C LYS A 245 -17.82 -40.27 -11.69
N ALA A 246 -17.49 -38.98 -11.79
CA ALA A 246 -16.23 -38.53 -12.37
C ALA A 246 -15.01 -39.08 -11.61
N ILE A 247 -15.09 -39.16 -10.27
CA ILE A 247 -14.05 -39.76 -9.44
C ILE A 247 -13.97 -41.27 -9.65
N ALA A 248 -15.11 -41.96 -9.66
CA ALA A 248 -15.15 -43.41 -9.89
C ALA A 248 -14.53 -43.80 -11.24
N GLU A 249 -14.81 -43.02 -12.29
CA GLU A 249 -14.35 -43.25 -13.67
C GLU A 249 -12.99 -42.60 -13.99
N LYS A 250 -12.40 -41.84 -13.06
CA LYS A 250 -11.19 -41.00 -13.28
C LYS A 250 -11.33 -40.04 -14.47
N ASP A 251 -12.53 -39.52 -14.69
CA ASP A 251 -12.84 -38.56 -15.75
C ASP A 251 -12.44 -37.15 -15.28
N PHE A 252 -11.21 -36.75 -15.61
CA PHE A 252 -10.69 -35.42 -15.24
C PHE A 252 -11.50 -34.27 -15.87
N PRO A 253 -11.87 -34.28 -17.17
CA PRO A 253 -12.75 -33.27 -17.73
C PRO A 253 -14.07 -33.08 -16.96
N ALA A 254 -14.78 -34.16 -16.62
CA ALA A 254 -16.01 -34.08 -15.85
C ALA A 254 -15.77 -33.57 -14.42
N PHE A 255 -14.71 -34.07 -13.75
CA PHE A 255 -14.28 -33.58 -12.44
C PHE A 255 -13.99 -32.08 -12.46
N ALA A 256 -13.27 -31.62 -13.48
CA ALA A 256 -12.85 -30.24 -13.65
C ALA A 256 -14.04 -29.31 -13.88
N GLU A 257 -14.96 -29.69 -14.77
CA GLU A 257 -16.17 -28.91 -15.05
C GLU A 257 -17.01 -28.73 -13.78
N VAL A 258 -17.30 -29.82 -13.06
CA VAL A 258 -18.11 -29.74 -11.83
C VAL A 258 -17.40 -28.90 -10.78
N THR A 259 -16.08 -29.06 -10.60
CA THR A 259 -15.27 -28.29 -9.65
C THR A 259 -15.33 -26.78 -9.91
N MET A 260 -15.11 -26.37 -11.17
CA MET A 260 -15.09 -24.95 -11.55
C MET A 260 -16.50 -24.35 -11.47
N ARG A 261 -17.53 -25.06 -11.96
CA ARG A 261 -18.92 -24.59 -11.93
C ARG A 261 -19.46 -24.50 -10.51
N ASP A 262 -19.13 -25.46 -9.64
CA ASP A 262 -19.60 -25.42 -8.25
C ASP A 262 -18.88 -24.33 -7.44
N SER A 263 -17.58 -24.10 -7.68
CA SER A 263 -16.85 -22.94 -7.14
C SER A 263 -17.52 -21.63 -7.54
N ASN A 264 -17.80 -21.44 -8.83
CA ASN A 264 -18.48 -20.24 -9.32
C ASN A 264 -19.89 -20.08 -8.74
N SER A 265 -20.66 -21.18 -8.65
CA SER A 265 -22.01 -21.19 -8.07
C SER A 265 -22.00 -20.82 -6.58
N PHE A 266 -21.03 -21.31 -5.81
CA PHE A 266 -20.82 -20.92 -4.43
C PHE A 266 -20.59 -19.39 -4.31
N HIS A 267 -19.61 -18.84 -5.03
CA HIS A 267 -19.33 -17.41 -4.97
C HIS A 267 -20.46 -16.54 -5.53
N ALA A 268 -21.27 -17.05 -6.47
CA ALA A 268 -22.47 -16.37 -6.94
C ALA A 268 -23.51 -16.23 -5.81
N THR A 269 -23.73 -17.27 -5.00
CA THR A 269 -24.62 -17.16 -3.83
C THR A 269 -24.06 -16.22 -2.75
N CYS A 270 -22.73 -16.11 -2.63
CA CYS A 270 -22.11 -15.11 -1.77
C CYS A 270 -22.34 -13.68 -2.29
N ALA A 271 -22.24 -13.45 -3.60
CA ALA A 271 -22.52 -12.15 -4.22
C ALA A 271 -24.01 -11.76 -4.14
N ASP A 272 -24.90 -12.75 -4.14
CA ASP A 272 -26.36 -12.58 -4.00
C ASP A 272 -26.83 -12.47 -2.53
N THR A 273 -25.93 -12.67 -1.56
CA THR A 273 -26.20 -12.42 -0.14
C THR A 273 -26.37 -10.92 0.11
N TYR A 274 -27.14 -10.50 1.13
CA TYR A 274 -27.26 -9.09 1.52
C TYR A 274 -26.82 -8.84 2.97
N PRO A 275 -25.81 -7.99 3.24
CA PRO A 275 -24.89 -7.37 2.26
C PRO A 275 -24.07 -8.41 1.48
N PRO A 276 -23.61 -8.08 0.25
CA PRO A 276 -22.88 -9.01 -0.61
C PRO A 276 -21.54 -9.39 -0.02
N ILE A 277 -21.17 -10.66 -0.21
CA ILE A 277 -19.91 -11.22 0.27
C ILE A 277 -18.99 -11.47 -0.94
N PHE A 278 -17.85 -10.78 -0.96
CA PHE A 278 -16.83 -10.95 -1.99
C PHE A 278 -15.57 -11.58 -1.39
N TYR A 279 -15.35 -12.86 -1.69
CA TYR A 279 -14.14 -13.58 -1.31
C TYR A 279 -13.06 -13.55 -2.37
N MET A 280 -13.45 -13.70 -3.65
CA MET A 280 -12.55 -13.60 -4.78
C MET A 280 -12.19 -12.13 -5.05
N ASN A 281 -10.91 -11.88 -5.35
CA ASN A 281 -10.42 -10.58 -5.79
C ASN A 281 -9.92 -10.65 -7.24
N ASP A 282 -9.25 -9.61 -7.73
CA ASP A 282 -8.79 -9.56 -9.11
C ASP A 282 -7.68 -10.57 -9.41
N VAL A 283 -6.88 -10.95 -8.42
CA VAL A 283 -5.89 -12.04 -8.54
C VAL A 283 -6.59 -13.39 -8.68
N SER A 284 -7.68 -13.63 -7.94
CA SER A 284 -8.53 -14.81 -8.11
C SER A 284 -9.09 -14.89 -9.54
N LYS A 285 -9.60 -13.78 -10.06
CA LYS A 285 -10.12 -13.70 -11.45
C LYS A 285 -9.01 -13.90 -12.49
N ALA A 286 -7.80 -13.41 -12.23
CA ALA A 286 -6.64 -13.65 -13.09
C ALA A 286 -6.26 -15.13 -13.12
N ALA A 287 -6.31 -15.83 -11.98
CA ALA A 287 -6.08 -17.27 -11.93
C ALA A 287 -7.14 -18.07 -12.70
N ILE A 288 -8.41 -17.66 -12.66
CA ILE A 288 -9.48 -18.21 -13.51
C ILE A 288 -9.11 -18.08 -14.99
N ARG A 289 -8.79 -16.87 -15.44
CA ARG A 289 -8.40 -16.59 -16.84
C ARG A 289 -7.19 -17.40 -17.28
N ALA A 290 -6.20 -17.56 -16.40
CA ALA A 290 -5.03 -18.38 -16.67
C ALA A 290 -5.40 -19.85 -16.89
N VAL A 291 -6.24 -20.44 -16.02
CA VAL A 291 -6.70 -21.84 -16.18
C VAL A 291 -7.51 -22.04 -17.45
N GLU A 292 -8.44 -21.13 -17.77
CA GLU A 292 -9.20 -21.19 -19.03
C GLU A 292 -8.28 -21.08 -20.25
N THR A 293 -7.27 -20.21 -20.20
CA THR A 293 -6.26 -20.06 -21.26
C THR A 293 -5.44 -21.34 -21.43
N ILE A 294 -5.04 -21.98 -20.34
CA ILE A 294 -4.31 -23.26 -20.36
C ILE A 294 -5.16 -24.34 -21.02
N ASN A 295 -6.43 -24.50 -20.59
CA ASN A 295 -7.34 -25.49 -21.17
C ASN A 295 -7.59 -25.25 -22.66
N ALA A 296 -7.80 -23.99 -23.07
CA ALA A 296 -8.02 -23.62 -24.46
C ALA A 296 -6.80 -23.93 -25.33
N ASN A 297 -5.59 -23.56 -24.89
CA ASN A 297 -4.37 -23.78 -25.65
C ASN A 297 -3.99 -25.26 -25.77
N VAL A 298 -4.26 -26.07 -24.73
CA VAL A 298 -4.04 -27.52 -24.80
C VAL A 298 -5.11 -28.22 -25.65
N GLY A 299 -6.26 -27.58 -25.87
CA GLY A 299 -7.38 -28.13 -26.65
C GLY A 299 -8.23 -29.16 -25.90
N ARG A 300 -8.00 -29.34 -24.59
CA ARG A 300 -8.80 -30.17 -23.67
C ARG A 300 -8.66 -29.65 -22.24
N THR A 301 -9.61 -30.01 -21.37
CA THR A 301 -9.57 -29.64 -19.95
C THR A 301 -8.45 -30.40 -19.22
N VAL A 302 -7.42 -29.67 -18.77
CA VAL A 302 -6.24 -30.20 -18.06
C VAL A 302 -6.02 -29.56 -16.68
N ALA A 303 -6.68 -28.44 -16.43
CA ALA A 303 -6.66 -27.73 -15.16
C ALA A 303 -8.06 -27.35 -14.71
N ALA A 304 -8.30 -27.38 -13.39
CA ALA A 304 -9.55 -27.00 -12.77
C ALA A 304 -9.29 -26.09 -11.58
N TYR A 305 -9.82 -24.86 -11.60
CA TYR A 305 -9.70 -23.96 -10.47
C TYR A 305 -10.84 -24.16 -9.46
N THR A 306 -10.57 -23.88 -8.19
CA THR A 306 -11.58 -23.78 -7.15
C THR A 306 -11.16 -22.79 -6.06
N PHE A 307 -12.14 -22.12 -5.47
CA PHE A 307 -11.94 -21.09 -4.44
C PHE A 307 -12.85 -21.36 -3.25
N ASP A 308 -12.30 -21.35 -2.05
CA ASP A 308 -13.07 -21.41 -0.80
C ASP A 308 -13.47 -19.99 -0.34
N ALA A 309 -13.79 -19.82 0.94
CA ALA A 309 -14.10 -18.53 1.55
C ALA A 309 -12.84 -17.64 1.71
N GLY A 310 -12.21 -17.27 0.60
CA GLY A 310 -11.03 -16.40 0.49
C GLY A 310 -10.51 -16.30 -0.96
N PRO A 311 -9.47 -15.49 -1.21
CA PRO A 311 -9.01 -15.22 -2.58
C PRO A 311 -8.05 -16.27 -3.16
N ASN A 312 -7.61 -17.25 -2.34
CA ASN A 312 -6.61 -18.24 -2.77
C ASN A 312 -7.19 -19.21 -3.79
N ALA A 313 -6.47 -19.41 -4.89
CA ALA A 313 -6.82 -20.37 -5.93
C ALA A 313 -6.23 -21.74 -5.58
N VAL A 314 -7.04 -22.78 -5.66
CA VAL A 314 -6.55 -24.17 -5.72
C VAL A 314 -6.81 -24.68 -7.13
N ILE A 315 -5.75 -25.14 -7.81
CA ILE A 315 -5.79 -25.57 -9.20
C ILE A 315 -5.46 -27.05 -9.24
N TYR A 316 -6.46 -27.88 -9.52
CA TYR A 316 -6.29 -29.31 -9.75
C TYR A 316 -5.83 -29.59 -11.17
N TYR A 317 -4.97 -30.59 -11.30
CA TYR A 317 -4.48 -31.10 -12.58
C TYR A 317 -3.99 -32.54 -12.40
N LEU A 318 -3.80 -33.26 -13.51
CA LEU A 318 -3.15 -34.58 -13.46
C LEU A 318 -1.64 -34.44 -13.60
N GLU A 319 -0.87 -35.30 -12.94
CA GLU A 319 0.60 -35.29 -12.99
C GLU A 319 1.18 -35.24 -14.41
N LYS A 320 0.55 -35.93 -15.38
CA LYS A 320 0.97 -35.88 -16.80
C LYS A 320 0.88 -34.49 -17.42
N ASP A 321 0.05 -33.61 -16.87
CA ASP A 321 -0.22 -32.25 -17.35
C ASP A 321 0.57 -31.18 -16.55
N THR A 322 1.52 -31.60 -15.70
CA THR A 322 2.37 -30.71 -14.89
C THR A 322 3.06 -29.64 -15.75
N GLU A 323 3.60 -30.01 -16.91
CA GLU A 323 4.28 -29.05 -17.78
C GLU A 323 3.34 -27.96 -18.32
N ALA A 324 2.13 -28.32 -18.73
CA ALA A 324 1.15 -27.34 -19.20
C ALA A 324 0.68 -26.41 -18.05
N VAL A 325 0.47 -26.93 -16.85
CA VAL A 325 -0.10 -26.16 -15.73
C VAL A 325 0.99 -25.46 -14.93
N VAL A 326 1.87 -26.22 -14.28
CA VAL A 326 2.95 -25.69 -13.44
C VAL A 326 3.95 -24.90 -14.27
N GLY A 327 4.30 -25.35 -15.48
CA GLY A 327 5.22 -24.62 -16.37
C GLY A 327 4.70 -23.22 -16.71
N THR A 328 3.41 -23.09 -17.02
CA THR A 328 2.77 -21.80 -17.32
C THR A 328 2.77 -20.85 -16.12
N PHE A 329 2.36 -21.33 -14.93
CA PHE A 329 2.40 -20.48 -13.74
C PHE A 329 3.84 -20.14 -13.33
N TYR A 330 4.76 -21.10 -13.35
CA TYR A 330 6.17 -20.87 -13.02
C TYR A 330 6.84 -19.85 -13.95
N HIS A 331 6.47 -19.82 -15.24
CA HIS A 331 6.98 -18.80 -16.15
C HIS A 331 6.57 -17.37 -15.76
N VAL A 332 5.40 -17.21 -15.13
CA VAL A 332 4.83 -15.91 -14.75
C VAL A 332 5.25 -15.48 -13.33
N ILE A 333 5.25 -16.41 -12.38
CA ILE A 333 5.48 -16.21 -10.94
C ILE A 333 6.64 -17.08 -10.41
N GLY A 334 7.68 -17.25 -11.23
CA GLY A 334 8.83 -18.12 -10.90
C GLY A 334 9.66 -17.66 -9.71
N ASP A 335 9.63 -16.34 -9.43
CA ASP A 335 10.34 -15.72 -8.30
C ASP A 335 9.58 -15.89 -6.96
N THR A 336 8.37 -16.43 -6.97
CA THR A 336 7.54 -16.63 -5.77
C THR A 336 7.99 -17.83 -4.96
N ASP A 337 8.01 -17.72 -3.64
CA ASP A 337 8.40 -18.81 -2.74
C ASP A 337 7.45 -20.02 -2.81
N GLY A 338 8.02 -21.22 -2.60
CA GLY A 338 7.28 -22.47 -2.41
C GLY A 338 7.30 -23.47 -3.57
N TRP A 339 7.99 -23.14 -4.67
CA TRP A 339 8.21 -24.09 -5.76
C TRP A 339 9.12 -25.26 -5.34
N LYS A 340 8.78 -26.47 -5.80
CA LYS A 340 9.54 -27.71 -5.55
C LYS A 340 10.54 -27.94 -6.68
N LYS A 341 11.85 -27.84 -6.38
CA LYS A 341 12.93 -27.89 -7.39
C LYS A 341 12.94 -29.18 -8.21
N ASP A 342 12.56 -30.29 -7.60
CA ASP A 342 12.39 -31.60 -8.23
C ASP A 342 11.27 -31.61 -9.27
N VAL A 343 10.15 -30.93 -8.99
CA VAL A 343 9.03 -30.78 -9.95
C VAL A 343 9.38 -29.84 -11.09
N LEU A 344 10.18 -28.79 -10.82
CA LEU A 344 10.58 -27.81 -11.83
C LEU A 344 11.63 -28.33 -12.83
N LYS A 345 12.34 -29.42 -12.50
CA LYS A 345 13.45 -29.91 -13.30
C LYS A 345 12.96 -30.44 -14.65
N GLY A 346 13.32 -29.73 -15.72
CA GLY A 346 12.97 -30.13 -17.09
C GLY A 346 11.66 -29.55 -17.62
N LEU A 347 10.97 -28.71 -16.85
CA LEU A 347 9.81 -27.96 -17.35
C LEU A 347 10.26 -26.93 -18.39
N LYS A 348 9.62 -26.91 -19.56
CA LYS A 348 9.81 -25.84 -20.54
C LYS A 348 8.72 -24.78 -20.39
N PRO A 349 8.96 -23.53 -20.80
CA PRO A 349 7.90 -22.55 -20.93
C PRO A 349 6.93 -23.03 -22.03
N THR A 350 5.74 -23.43 -21.64
CA THR A 350 4.79 -24.09 -22.55
C THR A 350 3.94 -23.07 -23.30
N MET A 351 3.51 -22.00 -22.63
CA MET A 351 2.66 -20.96 -23.21
C MET A 351 2.74 -19.64 -22.45
N SER A 352 2.49 -18.54 -23.15
CA SER A 352 2.41 -17.20 -22.60
C SER A 352 0.97 -16.88 -22.19
N LEU A 353 0.81 -16.29 -21.00
CA LEU A 353 -0.44 -15.64 -20.62
C LEU A 353 -0.46 -14.21 -21.17
N ASP A 354 -1.65 -13.65 -21.34
CA ASP A 354 -1.86 -12.23 -21.58
C ASP A 354 -1.09 -11.38 -20.55
N GLU A 355 -0.44 -10.30 -20.98
CA GLU A 355 0.43 -9.47 -20.12
C GLU A 355 -0.31 -8.89 -18.92
N GLY A 356 -1.59 -8.53 -19.08
CA GLY A 356 -2.43 -8.03 -17.99
C GLY A 356 -2.69 -9.11 -16.94
N VAL A 357 -3.05 -10.33 -17.37
CA VAL A 357 -3.24 -11.48 -16.48
C VAL A 357 -1.93 -11.84 -15.78
N ALA A 358 -0.83 -11.90 -16.52
CA ALA A 358 0.50 -12.22 -15.99
C ALA A 358 0.96 -11.20 -14.94
N GLY A 359 0.80 -9.89 -15.22
CA GLY A 359 1.15 -8.82 -14.30
C GLY A 359 0.34 -8.85 -13.00
N ILE A 360 -0.97 -9.14 -13.07
CA ILE A 360 -1.81 -9.27 -11.87
C ILE A 360 -1.37 -10.45 -11.01
N LEU A 361 -1.10 -11.61 -11.62
CA LEU A 361 -0.61 -12.79 -10.89
C LEU A 361 0.75 -12.53 -10.24
N LYS A 362 1.69 -11.91 -10.97
CA LYS A 362 3.03 -11.59 -10.48
C LYS A 362 3.02 -10.68 -9.25
N ASN A 363 2.14 -9.69 -9.23
CA ASN A 363 2.04 -8.74 -8.12
C ASN A 363 1.15 -9.26 -6.97
N GLY A 364 0.31 -10.25 -7.23
CA GLY A 364 -0.77 -10.68 -6.34
C GLY A 364 -0.54 -12.00 -5.60
N VAL A 365 0.34 -12.87 -6.09
CA VAL A 365 0.62 -14.17 -5.47
C VAL A 365 1.84 -14.06 -4.57
N SER A 366 1.65 -14.28 -3.28
CA SER A 366 2.70 -14.19 -2.25
C SER A 366 3.46 -15.50 -2.02
N ARG A 367 2.82 -16.64 -2.29
CA ARG A 367 3.41 -17.98 -2.13
C ARG A 367 2.69 -18.98 -3.01
N VAL A 368 3.40 -20.03 -3.41
CA VAL A 368 2.80 -21.22 -4.03
C VAL A 368 2.96 -22.46 -3.15
N ILE A 369 2.03 -23.41 -3.27
CA ILE A 369 2.14 -24.72 -2.63
C ILE A 369 1.80 -25.79 -3.66
N LEU A 370 2.75 -26.68 -3.91
CA LEU A 370 2.57 -27.84 -4.78
C LEU A 370 2.30 -29.08 -3.92
N THR A 371 1.16 -29.72 -4.14
CA THR A 371 0.75 -30.92 -3.42
C THR A 371 -0.05 -31.88 -4.31
N GLY A 372 -0.57 -32.95 -3.74
CA GLY A 372 -1.44 -33.91 -4.41
C GLY A 372 -2.43 -34.54 -3.46
N VAL A 373 -3.20 -35.50 -3.97
CA VAL A 373 -4.12 -36.29 -3.14
C VAL A 373 -3.34 -37.04 -2.05
N GLY A 374 -3.91 -37.14 -0.86
CA GLY A 374 -3.23 -37.67 0.33
C GLY A 374 -4.09 -38.56 1.21
N GLU A 375 -3.43 -39.23 2.13
CA GLU A 375 -4.03 -40.13 3.11
C GLU A 375 -4.67 -39.39 4.30
N GLY A 376 -5.58 -40.08 4.98
CA GLY A 376 -6.27 -39.60 6.19
C GLY A 376 -5.36 -39.52 7.42
N PRO A 377 -5.90 -39.16 8.61
CA PRO A 377 -5.09 -38.92 9.81
C PRO A 377 -4.20 -40.10 10.22
N ILE A 378 -2.95 -39.81 10.59
CA ILE A 378 -1.92 -40.81 10.92
C ILE A 378 -1.50 -40.64 12.38
N LYS A 379 -1.50 -41.73 13.16
CA LYS A 379 -0.93 -41.74 14.51
C LYS A 379 0.60 -41.67 14.41
N THR A 380 1.24 -40.83 15.21
CA THR A 380 2.69 -40.60 15.16
C THR A 380 3.31 -40.65 16.55
N ASP A 381 4.62 -40.96 16.60
CA ASP A 381 5.46 -40.89 17.80
C ASP A 381 6.16 -39.53 17.95
N GLU A 382 5.85 -38.57 17.08
CA GLU A 382 6.22 -37.16 17.23
C GLU A 382 5.28 -36.48 18.25
N PHE A 383 5.78 -36.16 19.45
CA PHE A 383 4.99 -35.53 20.52
C PHE A 383 5.37 -34.06 20.72
N LEU A 384 4.35 -33.21 20.86
CA LEU A 384 4.47 -31.80 21.23
C LEU A 384 4.53 -31.58 22.76
N THR A 385 4.24 -32.62 23.54
CA THR A 385 4.37 -32.64 25.00
C THR A 385 5.47 -33.60 25.44
N MET A 386 6.24 -33.20 26.45
CA MET A 386 7.23 -34.05 27.12
C MET A 386 6.55 -35.14 27.96
N GLN A 387 7.30 -36.17 28.36
CA GLN A 387 6.78 -37.25 29.21
C GLN A 387 6.33 -36.76 30.61
N THR A 388 6.82 -35.59 31.04
CA THR A 388 6.42 -34.92 32.29
C THR A 388 5.08 -34.18 32.19
N GLY A 389 4.49 -34.07 30.99
CA GLY A 389 3.27 -33.28 30.73
C GLY A 389 3.52 -31.82 30.34
N SER A 390 4.76 -31.33 30.45
CA SER A 390 5.15 -29.98 30.00
C SER A 390 5.22 -29.93 28.46
N SER A 391 4.75 -28.85 27.83
CA SER A 391 4.90 -28.68 26.38
C SER A 391 6.38 -28.50 26.00
N ARG A 392 6.81 -28.97 24.81
CA ARG A 392 8.18 -28.72 24.31
C ARG A 392 8.49 -27.22 24.13
N VAL A 393 7.46 -26.37 24.16
CA VAL A 393 7.52 -24.91 24.03
C VAL A 393 7.77 -24.23 25.40
N SER A 394 7.69 -24.96 26.52
CA SER A 394 7.72 -24.37 27.87
C SER A 394 9.09 -23.94 28.40
N ASP A 395 10.14 -23.87 27.57
CA ASP A 395 11.46 -23.33 27.98
C ASP A 395 11.90 -22.09 27.18
N ALA A 396 10.96 -21.43 26.49
CA ALA A 396 11.17 -20.09 25.96
C ALA A 396 10.26 -19.08 26.67
N MET A 397 10.79 -18.54 27.79
CA MET A 397 10.43 -17.27 28.43
C MET A 397 9.03 -17.18 29.05
N SER A 398 8.98 -16.79 30.34
CA SER A 398 7.77 -16.23 30.96
C SER A 398 7.13 -15.21 30.00
N ARG A 399 5.97 -15.56 29.44
CA ARG A 399 5.41 -14.81 28.33
C ARG A 399 4.69 -13.59 28.85
N SER A 400 5.42 -12.50 28.92
CA SER A 400 4.83 -11.17 28.95
C SER A 400 4.11 -10.95 27.61
N ILE A 401 2.79 -10.85 27.60
CA ILE A 401 2.05 -10.44 26.39
C ILE A 401 2.18 -8.93 26.26
N TYR A 402 2.36 -8.43 25.05
CA TYR A 402 2.53 -7.01 24.80
C TYR A 402 1.45 -6.49 23.87
N ASP A 403 0.72 -5.44 24.25
CA ASP A 403 0.08 -4.58 23.25
C ASP A 403 1.20 -3.80 22.59
N ILE A 404 1.28 -3.87 21.26
CA ILE A 404 2.31 -3.18 20.49
C ILE A 404 1.62 -2.19 19.56
N ASP A 405 2.08 -0.94 19.53
CA ASP A 405 1.59 0.06 18.58
C ASP A 405 2.11 -0.24 17.14
N PRO A 406 1.62 0.44 16.10
CA PRO A 406 2.16 0.27 14.74
C PRO A 406 3.66 0.56 14.60
N ALA A 407 4.32 1.13 15.62
CA ALA A 407 5.75 1.46 15.64
C ALA A 407 6.60 0.36 16.27
N GLY A 408 5.99 -0.69 16.81
CA GLY A 408 6.71 -1.75 17.51
C GLY A 408 6.95 -1.46 19.00
N ASN A 409 6.41 -0.38 19.56
CA ASN A 409 6.57 -0.07 20.99
C ASN A 409 5.56 -0.86 21.83
N VAL A 410 6.01 -1.43 22.94
CA VAL A 410 5.14 -2.06 23.94
C VAL A 410 4.32 -0.99 24.68
N VAL A 411 3.01 -0.97 24.47
CA VAL A 411 2.01 -0.08 25.09
C VAL A 411 1.51 -0.65 26.41
N CYS A 412 1.32 -1.96 26.47
CA CYS A 412 0.84 -2.65 27.66
C CYS A 412 1.56 -3.98 27.79
N THR A 413 2.02 -4.30 29.00
CA THR A 413 2.59 -5.60 29.31
C THR A 413 1.61 -6.36 30.20
N TYR A 414 1.26 -7.56 29.79
CA TYR A 414 0.43 -8.47 30.57
C TYR A 414 1.33 -9.57 31.10
N THR A 415 1.44 -9.64 32.43
CA THR A 415 2.20 -10.69 33.11
C THR A 415 1.25 -11.54 33.94
N ASP A 416 1.44 -12.85 33.87
CA ASP A 416 0.69 -13.78 34.71
C ASP A 416 1.18 -13.68 36.16
N SER A 417 0.27 -13.31 37.06
CA SER A 417 0.49 -13.33 38.50
C SER A 417 0.06 -14.69 39.04
N GLU A 418 0.99 -15.48 39.56
CA GLU A 418 0.70 -16.81 40.13
C GLU A 418 -0.18 -16.77 41.41
N LYS A 419 -0.42 -15.60 42.00
CA LYS A 419 -1.08 -15.46 43.31
C LYS A 419 -2.52 -14.95 43.30
N GLU A 420 -2.99 -14.39 42.19
CA GLU A 420 -4.37 -13.90 42.06
C GLU A 420 -4.89 -14.30 40.68
N ALA A 421 -6.13 -14.77 40.60
CA ALA A 421 -6.81 -15.13 39.35
C ALA A 421 -7.16 -13.88 38.50
N SER A 422 -6.22 -12.95 38.36
CA SER A 422 -6.32 -11.70 37.62
C SER A 422 -5.01 -11.43 36.86
N MET A 423 -5.14 -11.09 35.58
CA MET A 423 -4.00 -10.73 34.72
C MET A 423 -3.39 -9.42 35.22
N LYS A 424 -2.10 -9.41 35.54
CA LYS A 424 -1.44 -8.17 35.96
C LYS A 424 -1.16 -7.32 34.73
N VAL A 425 -1.92 -6.23 34.61
CA VAL A 425 -1.84 -5.26 33.51
C VAL A 425 -0.85 -4.16 33.90
N ASP A 426 0.40 -4.30 33.48
CA ASP A 426 1.39 -3.24 33.60
C ASP A 426 1.37 -2.42 32.31
N LYS A 427 0.52 -1.39 32.27
CA LYS A 427 0.60 -0.38 31.21
C LYS A 427 2.00 0.22 31.24
N THR A 428 2.65 0.25 30.08
CA THR A 428 3.97 0.87 29.98
C THR A 428 3.80 2.32 30.43
N LYS A 429 4.36 2.66 31.60
CA LYS A 429 4.41 4.04 32.06
C LYS A 429 5.41 4.74 31.16
N VAL A 430 4.91 5.23 30.03
CA VAL A 430 5.67 6.12 29.17
C VAL A 430 5.94 7.34 30.05
N PRO A 431 7.22 7.66 30.36
CA PRO A 431 7.52 8.87 31.11
C PRO A 431 6.79 10.04 30.48
N LEU A 432 6.22 10.95 31.27
CA LEU A 432 5.41 12.05 30.74
C LEU A 432 6.12 12.76 29.58
N ALA A 433 7.44 12.95 29.68
CA ALA A 433 8.28 13.49 28.62
C ALA A 433 8.21 12.70 27.30
N LYS A 434 8.23 11.36 27.34
CA LYS A 434 8.16 10.48 26.17
C LYS A 434 6.73 10.38 25.61
N ALA A 435 5.70 10.44 26.45
CA ALA A 435 4.30 10.45 26.01
C ALA A 435 3.93 11.76 25.32
N VAL A 436 4.40 12.88 25.88
CA VAL A 436 4.35 14.20 25.27
C VAL A 436 5.10 14.18 23.94
N PHE A 437 6.30 13.59 23.87
CA PHE A 437 7.07 13.47 22.63
C PHE A 437 6.33 12.67 21.54
N TYR A 438 5.75 11.50 21.86
CA TYR A 438 4.97 10.71 20.88
C TYR A 438 3.69 11.40 20.43
N ALA A 439 3.09 12.28 21.23
CA ALA A 439 1.92 13.04 20.80
C ALA A 439 2.22 13.88 19.54
N PHE A 440 3.48 14.25 19.34
CA PHE A 440 3.95 15.02 18.20
C PHE A 440 4.44 14.16 17.02
N LEU A 441 4.63 12.85 17.17
CA LEU A 441 5.10 12.00 16.07
C LEU A 441 3.94 11.20 15.42
N PRO A 442 4.04 10.85 14.12
CA PRO A 442 3.09 9.93 13.48
C PRO A 442 3.06 8.56 14.16
N ALA A 443 1.89 7.91 14.20
CA ALA A 443 1.81 6.52 14.62
C ALA A 443 2.66 5.65 13.70
N GLY A 444 3.39 4.70 14.28
CA GLY A 444 4.30 3.86 13.50
C GLY A 444 5.69 4.42 13.28
N TYR A 445 6.01 5.63 13.79
CA TYR A 445 7.35 6.20 13.69
C TYR A 445 8.42 5.28 14.33
N PRO A 446 9.56 5.02 13.67
CA PRO A 446 10.05 5.68 12.44
C PRO A 446 9.65 5.02 11.13
N HIS A 447 8.94 3.88 11.16
CA HIS A 447 8.74 3.03 9.97
C HIS A 447 7.64 3.51 9.01
N THR A 448 6.77 4.42 9.46
CA THR A 448 5.67 4.98 8.65
C THR A 448 6.04 6.27 7.92
N VAL A 449 7.26 6.77 8.10
CA VAL A 449 7.79 7.95 7.43
C VAL A 449 9.13 7.67 6.78
N THR A 450 9.55 8.51 5.83
CA THR A 450 10.91 8.44 5.28
C THR A 450 11.97 8.78 6.32
N ASP A 451 13.19 8.29 6.12
CA ASP A 451 14.31 8.38 7.06
C ASP A 451 14.85 9.81 7.27
N ASP A 452 14.50 10.74 6.38
CA ASP A 452 14.83 12.16 6.42
C ASP A 452 13.80 13.02 7.20
N TYR A 453 12.66 12.47 7.60
CA TYR A 453 11.57 13.19 8.29
C TYR A 453 12.02 13.89 9.56
N LEU A 454 12.69 13.18 10.48
CA LEU A 454 13.07 13.75 11.77
C LEU A 454 14.08 14.89 11.64
N ALA A 455 15.04 14.73 10.71
CA ALA A 455 16.03 15.76 10.44
C ALA A 455 15.34 17.03 9.90
N TYR A 456 14.42 16.88 8.94
CA TYR A 456 13.61 17.99 8.44
C TYR A 456 12.82 18.67 9.57
N GLN A 457 12.03 17.90 10.34
CA GLN A 457 11.15 18.44 11.39
C GLN A 457 11.91 19.15 12.52
N THR A 458 13.11 18.69 12.84
CA THR A 458 13.97 19.34 13.85
C THR A 458 14.35 20.75 13.40
N TYR A 459 14.81 20.89 12.15
CA TYR A 459 15.19 22.18 11.60
C TYR A 459 13.97 23.09 11.35
N ASP A 460 12.87 22.52 10.85
CA ASP A 460 11.60 23.23 10.63
C ASP A 460 11.01 23.78 11.95
N SER A 461 11.11 23.03 13.05
CA SER A 461 10.73 23.50 14.38
C SER A 461 11.61 24.65 14.88
N LEU A 462 12.94 24.53 14.76
CA LEU A 462 13.85 25.61 15.16
C LEU A 462 13.64 26.87 14.33
N GLN A 463 13.32 26.70 13.05
CA GLN A 463 12.90 27.76 12.15
C GLN A 463 11.62 28.43 12.68
N ALA A 464 10.53 27.68 12.89
CA ALA A 464 9.24 28.21 13.31
C ALA A 464 9.30 28.96 14.65
N PHE A 465 10.15 28.52 15.57
CA PHE A 465 10.43 29.22 16.83
C PHE A 465 10.98 30.63 16.57
N SER A 466 12.04 30.75 15.76
CA SER A 466 12.64 32.04 15.41
C SER A 466 11.63 32.94 14.68
N SER A 467 10.89 32.38 13.72
CA SER A 467 9.88 33.08 12.93
C SER A 467 8.75 33.68 13.78
N SER A 468 8.37 32.99 14.86
CA SER A 468 7.35 33.48 15.79
C SER A 468 7.81 34.72 16.56
N ILE A 469 9.09 34.79 16.92
CA ILE A 469 9.68 35.95 17.59
C ILE A 469 9.82 37.13 16.61
N THR A 470 10.35 36.89 15.41
CA THR A 470 10.49 37.95 14.38
C THR A 470 9.13 38.52 13.97
N SER A 471 8.11 37.67 13.88
CA SER A 471 6.74 38.09 13.58
C SER A 471 6.17 39.04 14.64
N LEU A 472 6.44 38.82 15.93
CA LEU A 472 5.98 39.71 17.00
C LEU A 472 6.68 41.08 16.97
N LEU A 473 7.98 41.11 16.70
CA LEU A 473 8.75 42.36 16.53
C LEU A 473 8.24 43.17 15.33
N ALA A 474 8.01 42.50 14.19
CA ALA A 474 7.44 43.11 13.00
C ALA A 474 6.02 43.63 13.25
N ASN A 475 5.16 42.83 13.90
CA ASN A 475 3.78 43.22 14.22
C ASN A 475 3.71 44.46 15.12
N ARG A 476 4.62 44.59 16.11
CA ARG A 476 4.72 45.82 16.92
C ARG A 476 5.00 47.03 16.02
N ALA A 477 5.96 46.94 15.12
CA ALA A 477 6.27 48.02 14.20
C ALA A 477 5.10 48.35 13.27
N VAL A 478 4.35 47.36 12.77
CA VAL A 478 3.13 47.63 11.98
C VAL A 478 2.09 48.38 12.80
N LEU A 479 1.84 47.99 14.06
CA LEU A 479 0.87 48.67 14.92
C LEU A 479 1.27 50.12 15.19
N GLU A 480 2.54 50.36 15.51
CA GLU A 480 3.11 51.72 15.63
C GLU A 480 2.97 52.49 14.31
N GLY A 481 3.26 51.85 13.17
CA GLY A 481 3.13 52.42 11.83
C GLY A 481 1.70 52.79 11.45
N LEU A 482 0.70 52.05 11.93
CA LEU A 482 -0.73 52.34 11.79
C LEU A 482 -1.22 53.43 12.77
N GLY A 483 -0.36 53.90 13.67
CA GLY A 483 -0.65 54.96 14.64
C GLY A 483 -1.32 54.47 15.92
N VAL A 484 -1.17 53.19 16.27
CA VAL A 484 -1.56 52.68 17.59
C VAL A 484 -0.65 53.32 18.63
N GLY A 485 -1.24 54.07 19.57
CA GLY A 485 -0.53 54.85 20.58
C GLY A 485 -0.38 56.34 20.24
N ASP A 486 -0.79 56.78 19.04
CA ASP A 486 -0.84 58.19 18.63
C ASP A 486 -2.29 58.70 18.68
N SER A 487 -2.57 59.63 19.60
CA SER A 487 -3.91 60.22 19.77
C SER A 487 -4.35 61.10 18.58
N SER A 488 -3.43 61.45 17.69
CA SER A 488 -3.70 62.20 16.47
C SER A 488 -3.99 61.32 15.25
N SER A 489 -3.77 59.99 15.35
CA SER A 489 -4.02 59.04 14.26
C SER A 489 -5.50 58.68 14.12
N SER A 490 -6.01 58.69 12.89
CA SER A 490 -7.40 58.28 12.60
C SER A 490 -7.51 56.75 12.52
N PRO A 491 -8.34 56.10 13.36
CA PRO A 491 -8.61 54.66 13.25
C PRO A 491 -9.18 54.28 11.88
N THR A 492 -10.00 55.15 11.29
CA THR A 492 -10.56 54.97 9.94
C THR A 492 -9.47 55.01 8.87
N GLY A 493 -8.51 55.93 9.00
CA GLY A 493 -7.36 56.01 8.10
C GLY A 493 -6.47 54.76 8.15
N ALA A 494 -6.21 54.25 9.36
CA ALA A 494 -5.49 52.99 9.56
C ALA A 494 -6.24 51.78 8.96
N LEU A 495 -7.56 51.74 9.11
CA LEU A 495 -8.40 50.69 8.53
C LEU A 495 -8.38 50.72 7.00
N ILE A 496 -8.52 51.89 6.37
CA ILE A 496 -8.46 52.05 4.91
C ILE A 496 -7.09 51.61 4.37
N LEU A 497 -6.00 51.99 5.06
CA LEU A 497 -4.64 51.62 4.70
C LEU A 497 -4.46 50.08 4.71
N LYS A 498 -5.00 49.42 5.73
CA LYS A 498 -5.00 47.95 5.85
C LYS A 498 -5.84 47.27 4.77
N ILE A 499 -7.09 47.69 4.56
CA ILE A 499 -8.00 47.12 3.56
C ILE A 499 -7.40 47.23 2.15
N THR A 500 -6.77 48.36 1.83
CA THR A 500 -6.10 48.57 0.54
C THR A 500 -4.98 47.55 0.33
N GLY A 501 -4.14 47.36 1.36
CA GLY A 501 -3.09 46.34 1.36
C GLY A 501 -3.64 44.92 1.18
N ASP A 502 -4.67 44.55 1.94
CA ASP A 502 -5.29 43.22 1.90
C ASP A 502 -5.91 42.92 0.51
N THR A 503 -6.50 43.92 -0.14
CA THR A 503 -7.12 43.77 -1.46
C THR A 503 -6.08 43.44 -2.54
N ILE A 504 -4.99 44.21 -2.59
CA ILE A 504 -3.89 43.99 -3.55
C ILE A 504 -3.20 42.64 -3.28
N SER A 505 -3.00 42.31 -2.00
CA SER A 505 -2.42 41.05 -1.55
C SER A 505 -3.21 39.84 -2.07
N ARG A 506 -4.55 39.87 -1.98
CA ARG A 506 -5.41 38.80 -2.52
C ARG A 506 -5.31 38.64 -4.03
N VAL A 507 -5.24 39.75 -4.78
CA VAL A 507 -5.02 39.70 -6.24
C VAL A 507 -3.66 39.07 -6.55
N ALA A 508 -2.61 39.45 -5.82
CA ALA A 508 -1.29 38.86 -5.96
C ALA A 508 -1.28 37.34 -5.66
N THR A 509 -2.01 36.88 -4.64
CA THR A 509 -2.19 35.45 -4.34
C THR A 509 -2.73 34.69 -5.55
N ILE A 510 -3.82 35.18 -6.15
CA ILE A 510 -4.48 34.53 -7.29
C ILE A 510 -3.55 34.48 -8.50
N LEU A 511 -2.91 35.60 -8.84
CA LEU A 511 -2.00 35.70 -9.98
C LEU A 511 -0.76 34.80 -9.81
N PHE A 512 -0.20 34.75 -8.60
CA PHE A 512 0.95 33.89 -8.32
C PHE A 512 0.59 32.41 -8.35
N ALA A 513 -0.52 32.01 -7.72
CA ALA A 513 -1.00 30.64 -7.77
C ALA A 513 -1.25 30.18 -9.22
N HIS A 514 -1.89 31.03 -10.04
CA HIS A 514 -2.11 30.75 -11.45
C HIS A 514 -0.80 30.61 -12.24
N ARG A 515 0.17 31.51 -12.03
CA ARG A 515 1.39 31.55 -12.84
C ARG A 515 2.43 30.50 -12.42
N MET A 516 2.56 30.24 -11.12
CA MET A 516 3.67 29.46 -10.54
C MET A 516 3.21 28.12 -9.94
N GLY A 517 1.92 27.86 -9.76
CA GLY A 517 1.41 26.68 -9.05
C GLY A 517 1.98 25.35 -9.57
N GLN A 518 2.08 25.20 -10.89
CA GLN A 518 2.60 23.98 -11.53
C GLN A 518 4.12 23.76 -11.31
N ALA A 519 4.86 24.81 -10.95
CA ALA A 519 6.30 24.70 -10.67
C ALA A 519 6.59 24.30 -9.22
N ILE A 520 5.64 24.49 -8.29
CA ILE A 520 5.90 24.35 -6.85
C ILE A 520 6.18 22.91 -6.46
N GLU A 521 5.39 21.95 -6.93
CA GLU A 521 5.60 20.53 -6.61
C GLU A 521 6.94 19.99 -7.16
N PRO A 522 7.27 20.18 -8.45
CA PRO A 522 8.59 19.86 -9.01
C PRO A 522 9.77 20.46 -8.23
N GLU A 523 9.67 21.74 -7.88
CA GLU A 523 10.74 22.53 -7.28
C GLU A 523 10.50 22.81 -5.79
N CYS A 524 9.86 21.87 -5.09
CA CYS A 524 9.31 22.07 -3.74
C CYS A 524 10.34 22.59 -2.74
N LYS A 525 11.59 22.09 -2.79
CA LYS A 525 12.68 22.54 -1.92
C LYS A 525 13.04 24.00 -2.11
N PHE A 526 13.09 24.46 -3.37
CA PHE A 526 13.36 25.87 -3.69
C PHE A 526 12.21 26.74 -3.20
N TYR A 527 10.96 26.37 -3.49
CA TYR A 527 9.79 27.15 -3.07
C TYR A 527 9.58 27.16 -1.56
N ARG A 528 9.93 26.07 -0.85
CA ARG A 528 9.92 26.02 0.61
C ARG A 528 10.92 27.00 1.22
N PHE A 529 12.10 27.14 0.61
CA PHE A 529 13.10 28.13 1.00
C PHE A 529 12.68 29.57 0.61
N LEU A 530 12.20 29.74 -0.62
CA LEU A 530 11.77 31.03 -1.16
C LEU A 530 10.61 31.63 -0.34
N ALA A 531 9.68 30.81 0.13
CA ALA A 531 8.56 31.28 0.94
C ALA A 531 9.04 32.06 2.17
N ASP A 532 10.03 31.53 2.89
CA ASP A 532 10.57 32.19 4.08
C ASP A 532 11.42 33.41 3.73
N LEU A 533 12.15 33.38 2.61
CA LEU A 533 12.83 34.58 2.12
C LEU A 533 11.85 35.72 1.82
N LEU A 534 10.69 35.40 1.24
CA LEU A 534 9.61 36.36 0.97
C LEU A 534 9.00 36.87 2.29
N ASN A 535 8.73 35.98 3.24
CA ASN A 535 8.22 36.34 4.56
C ASN A 535 9.16 37.27 5.32
N ASP A 536 10.45 36.93 5.40
CA ASP A 536 11.44 37.70 6.13
C ASP A 536 11.65 39.08 5.48
N SER A 537 11.63 39.14 4.15
CA SER A 537 11.62 40.41 3.40
C SER A 537 10.41 41.27 3.76
N ALA A 538 9.23 40.68 3.90
CA ALA A 538 8.03 41.37 4.34
C ALA A 538 8.14 41.89 5.78
N GLN A 539 8.73 41.10 6.68
CA GLN A 539 8.96 41.51 8.07
C GLN A 539 9.98 42.66 8.18
N PHE A 540 11.01 42.71 7.34
CA PHE A 540 11.90 43.87 7.28
C PHE A 540 11.20 45.13 6.76
N LEU A 541 10.31 44.99 5.78
CA LEU A 541 9.47 46.09 5.31
C LEU A 541 8.56 46.61 6.43
N ASP A 542 7.96 45.72 7.22
CA ASP A 542 7.15 46.09 8.39
C ASP A 542 7.93 46.94 9.40
N LEU A 543 9.20 46.59 9.69
CA LEU A 543 10.06 47.34 10.61
C LEU A 543 10.36 48.78 10.12
N LEU A 544 10.27 49.04 8.82
CA LEU A 544 10.41 50.38 8.26
C LEU A 544 9.14 51.23 8.42
N THR A 545 7.97 50.62 8.60
CA THR A 545 6.68 51.33 8.56
C THR A 545 6.55 52.48 9.57
N PRO A 546 7.07 52.42 10.82
CA PRO A 546 6.98 53.54 11.75
C PRO A 546 7.78 54.78 11.32
N ALA A 547 8.82 54.60 10.51
CA ALA A 547 9.73 55.67 10.10
C ALA A 547 9.26 56.42 8.84
N LEU A 548 8.17 55.98 8.21
CA LEU A 548 7.76 56.46 6.89
C LEU A 548 6.54 57.40 6.95
N PRO A 549 6.50 58.43 6.09
CA PRO A 549 5.30 59.25 5.88
C PRO A 549 4.23 58.47 5.08
N TYR A 550 3.00 59.00 5.03
CA TYR A 550 1.81 58.28 4.56
C TYR A 550 1.95 57.58 3.19
N PHE A 551 2.39 58.28 2.15
CA PHE A 551 2.46 57.70 0.80
C PHE A 551 3.53 56.60 0.65
N PRO A 552 4.80 56.79 1.07
CA PRO A 552 5.78 55.70 1.12
C PRO A 552 5.36 54.54 2.03
N LYS A 553 4.70 54.84 3.16
CA LYS A 553 4.19 53.82 4.09
C LYS A 553 3.17 52.90 3.42
N LEU A 554 2.22 53.45 2.66
CA LEU A 554 1.27 52.65 1.87
C LEU A 554 1.99 51.70 0.91
N GLY A 555 3.00 52.20 0.18
CA GLY A 555 3.78 51.36 -0.74
C GLY A 555 4.50 50.20 -0.05
N VAL A 556 5.07 50.45 1.14
CA VAL A 556 5.76 49.43 1.95
C VAL A 556 4.77 48.40 2.51
N ILE A 557 3.62 48.82 3.07
CA ILE A 557 2.59 47.91 3.59
C ILE A 557 2.03 47.02 2.48
N VAL A 558 1.73 47.60 1.31
CA VAL A 558 1.26 46.84 0.14
C VAL A 558 2.32 45.83 -0.31
N SER A 559 3.58 46.25 -0.42
CA SER A 559 4.68 45.37 -0.82
C SER A 559 4.87 44.22 0.17
N ALA A 560 4.83 44.49 1.48
CA ALA A 560 4.92 43.48 2.52
C ALA A 560 3.73 42.49 2.46
N GLY A 561 2.51 42.98 2.26
CA GLY A 561 1.31 42.15 2.09
C GLY A 561 1.37 41.24 0.86
N VAL A 562 1.86 41.77 -0.27
CA VAL A 562 2.13 40.97 -1.48
C VAL A 562 3.14 39.88 -1.16
N LEU A 563 4.29 40.20 -0.57
CA LEU A 563 5.33 39.22 -0.23
C LEU A 563 4.79 38.12 0.72
N ARG A 564 4.00 38.46 1.73
CA ARG A 564 3.32 37.47 2.61
C ARG A 564 2.36 36.58 1.84
N SER A 565 1.65 37.13 0.87
CA SER A 565 0.73 36.38 0.03
C SER A 565 1.46 35.38 -0.86
N LEU A 566 2.57 35.80 -1.46
CA LEU A 566 3.45 34.92 -2.24
C LEU A 566 4.06 33.82 -1.35
N CYS A 567 4.51 34.18 -0.14
CA CYS A 567 4.94 33.23 0.88
C CYS A 567 3.86 32.20 1.17
N GLY A 568 2.62 32.62 1.48
CA GLY A 568 1.53 31.72 1.85
C GLY A 568 1.23 30.67 0.77
N VAL A 569 1.25 31.05 -0.52
CA VAL A 569 1.05 30.09 -1.62
C VAL A 569 2.24 29.14 -1.74
N ALA A 570 3.47 29.67 -1.73
CA ALA A 570 4.69 28.87 -1.88
C ALA A 570 4.88 27.89 -0.70
N ALA A 571 4.68 28.36 0.54
CA ALA A 571 4.81 27.56 1.76
C ALA A 571 3.78 26.42 1.78
N ASN A 572 2.50 26.71 1.57
CA ASN A 572 1.46 25.69 1.67
C ASN A 572 1.58 24.59 0.60
N ALA A 573 1.82 24.97 -0.66
CA ALA A 573 1.94 23.99 -1.74
C ALA A 573 3.25 23.18 -1.66
N SER A 574 4.37 23.81 -1.27
CA SER A 574 5.62 23.07 -1.07
C SER A 574 5.55 22.15 0.15
N LYS A 575 4.91 22.59 1.24
CA LYS A 575 4.64 21.75 2.43
C LYS A 575 3.82 20.52 2.05
N ALA A 576 2.72 20.68 1.30
CA ALA A 576 1.93 19.54 0.84
C ALA A 576 2.76 18.52 0.03
N SER A 577 3.67 18.99 -0.82
CA SER A 577 4.57 18.13 -1.59
C SER A 577 5.58 17.39 -0.71
N LEU A 578 6.10 18.06 0.33
CA LEU A 578 7.03 17.45 1.31
C LEU A 578 6.31 16.44 2.21
N SER A 579 5.11 16.76 2.70
CA SER A 579 4.31 15.84 3.50
C SER A 579 3.93 14.58 2.72
N ALA A 580 3.63 14.72 1.41
CA ALA A 580 3.42 13.59 0.51
C ALA A 580 4.68 12.73 0.34
N HIS A 581 5.87 13.34 0.25
CA HIS A 581 7.15 12.62 0.23
C HIS A 581 7.41 11.87 1.54
N PHE A 582 7.10 12.48 2.70
CA PHE A 582 7.36 11.85 4.00
C PHE A 582 6.44 10.66 4.29
N ALA A 583 5.24 10.59 3.70
CA ALA A 583 4.27 9.53 3.97
C ALA A 583 4.57 8.24 3.18
N LEU A 584 4.74 7.10 3.87
CA LEU A 584 5.05 5.80 3.23
C LEU A 584 3.88 4.81 3.18
N THR A 585 2.92 4.89 4.13
CA THR A 585 1.89 3.85 4.31
C THR A 585 0.47 4.38 4.13
N GLY A 586 0.29 5.42 3.28
CA GLY A 586 -1.00 6.10 3.13
C GLY A 586 -1.42 6.93 4.36
N ASN A 587 -0.46 7.30 5.21
CA ASN A 587 -0.64 8.04 6.47
C ASN A 587 -0.58 9.57 6.33
N LEU A 588 -0.79 10.12 5.13
CA LEU A 588 -0.61 11.56 4.83
C LEU A 588 -1.47 12.46 5.74
N ALA A 589 -2.74 12.08 5.96
CA ALA A 589 -3.65 12.89 6.79
C ALA A 589 -3.21 12.95 8.27
N GLU A 590 -2.77 11.82 8.82
CA GLU A 590 -2.25 11.75 10.19
C GLU A 590 -0.96 12.54 10.33
N LEU A 591 -0.02 12.35 9.39
CA LEU A 591 1.24 13.08 9.34
C LEU A 591 1.01 14.60 9.35
N ASN A 592 0.11 15.09 8.50
CA ASN A 592 -0.27 16.51 8.49
C ASN A 592 -0.83 17.01 9.83
N ALA A 593 -1.64 16.19 10.51
CA ALA A 593 -2.17 16.55 11.84
C ALA A 593 -1.07 16.64 12.92
N LYS A 594 -0.06 15.75 12.84
CA LYS A 594 1.09 15.75 13.73
C LYS A 594 2.02 16.93 13.49
N GLU A 595 2.32 17.22 12.22
CA GLU A 595 3.09 18.41 11.83
C GLU A 595 2.40 19.71 12.32
N ALA A 596 1.08 19.82 12.14
CA ALA A 596 0.33 20.98 12.66
C ALA A 596 0.43 21.12 14.19
N SER A 597 0.45 20.00 14.92
CA SER A 597 0.61 20.00 16.37
C SER A 597 2.03 20.42 16.80
N GLN A 598 3.06 19.96 16.08
CA GLN A 598 4.46 20.36 16.28
C GLN A 598 4.63 21.87 16.04
N GLU A 599 4.11 22.37 14.93
CA GLU A 599 4.15 23.79 14.59
C GLU A 599 3.46 24.64 15.66
N THR A 600 2.27 24.22 16.12
CA THR A 600 1.50 24.95 17.13
C THR A 600 2.25 25.12 18.44
N ILE A 601 2.84 24.04 18.99
CA ILE A 601 3.53 24.14 20.29
C ILE A 601 4.80 24.98 20.20
N VAL A 602 5.55 24.84 19.11
CA VAL A 602 6.75 25.61 18.84
C VAL A 602 6.41 27.10 18.70
N SER A 603 5.35 27.43 17.96
CA SER A 603 4.87 28.80 17.82
C SER A 603 4.37 29.38 19.14
N LEU A 604 3.69 28.61 20.00
CA LEU A 604 3.31 29.07 21.34
C LEU A 604 4.54 29.42 22.20
N CYS A 605 5.56 28.57 22.21
CA CYS A 605 6.81 28.85 22.91
C CYS A 605 7.50 30.09 22.34
N GLY A 606 7.59 30.20 21.01
CA GLY A 606 8.14 31.36 20.32
C GLY A 606 7.36 32.65 20.64
N MET A 607 6.03 32.58 20.71
CA MET A 607 5.20 33.73 21.08
C MET A 607 5.37 34.15 22.54
N LEU A 608 5.52 33.20 23.47
CA LEU A 608 5.78 33.51 24.89
C LEU A 608 7.13 34.21 25.06
N VAL A 609 8.19 33.64 24.48
CA VAL A 609 9.53 34.24 24.50
C VAL A 609 9.51 35.58 23.77
N GLY A 610 8.91 35.65 22.58
CA GLY A 610 8.80 36.87 21.81
C GLY A 610 8.01 37.96 22.52
N SER A 611 6.97 37.64 23.28
CA SER A 611 6.23 38.62 24.09
C SER A 611 7.12 39.21 25.20
N LEU A 612 7.98 38.39 25.82
CA LEU A 612 8.97 38.87 26.79
C LEU A 612 10.02 39.75 26.11
N VAL A 613 10.52 39.34 24.94
CA VAL A 613 11.47 40.13 24.13
C VAL A 613 10.88 41.48 23.75
N VAL A 614 9.64 41.52 23.24
CA VAL A 614 8.94 42.76 22.87
C VAL A 614 8.77 43.69 24.07
N LYS A 615 8.57 43.15 25.27
CA LYS A 615 8.46 43.92 26.51
C LYS A 615 9.81 44.46 27.00
N LEU A 616 10.90 43.71 26.85
CA LEU A 616 12.23 44.06 27.38
C LEU A 616 13.07 44.88 26.41
N VAL A 617 12.82 44.78 25.11
CA VAL A 617 13.59 45.43 24.06
C VAL A 617 12.76 46.52 23.41
N GLU A 618 13.03 47.76 23.80
CA GLU A 618 12.37 48.95 23.24
C GLU A 618 13.26 49.75 22.29
N ASP A 619 14.59 49.61 22.41
CA ASP A 619 15.54 50.33 21.56
C ASP A 619 15.48 49.82 20.11
N LYS A 620 15.27 50.75 19.17
CA LYS A 620 15.10 50.43 17.74
C LYS A 620 16.34 49.78 17.14
N HIS A 621 17.54 50.21 17.50
CA HIS A 621 18.77 49.60 16.97
C HIS A 621 18.93 48.17 17.47
N VAL A 622 18.61 47.91 18.74
CA VAL A 622 18.61 46.54 19.29
C VAL A 622 17.56 45.66 18.60
N VAL A 623 16.36 46.17 18.30
CA VAL A 623 15.35 45.44 17.53
C VAL A 623 15.88 45.05 16.15
N TRP A 624 16.51 45.97 15.42
CA TRP A 624 17.09 45.68 14.09
C TRP A 624 18.22 44.65 14.15
N MET A 625 19.14 44.76 15.12
CA MET A 625 20.22 43.77 15.31
C MET A 625 19.66 42.38 15.65
N LEU A 626 18.67 42.33 16.55
CA LEU A 626 18.00 41.10 16.92
C LEU A 626 17.23 40.48 15.74
N MET A 627 16.56 41.31 14.93
CA MET A 627 15.86 40.87 13.72
C MET A 627 16.83 40.21 12.73
N VAL A 628 17.96 40.86 12.43
CA VAL A 628 18.96 40.31 11.51
C VAL A 628 19.51 38.97 12.02
N PHE A 629 19.79 38.88 13.33
CA PHE A 629 20.25 37.63 13.93
C PHE A 629 19.19 36.51 13.83
N LEU A 630 17.95 36.79 14.24
CA LEU A 630 16.86 35.80 14.23
C LEU A 630 16.49 35.36 12.82
N VAL A 631 16.47 36.28 11.84
CA VAL A 631 16.29 35.93 10.42
C VAL A 631 17.46 35.10 9.90
N GLY A 632 18.70 35.41 10.31
CA GLY A 632 19.87 34.59 9.98
C GLY A 632 19.73 33.15 10.50
N VAL A 633 19.24 32.98 11.72
CA VAL A 633 18.90 31.66 12.28
C VAL A 633 17.76 31.02 11.50
N HIS A 634 16.68 31.75 11.23
CA HIS A 634 15.50 31.30 10.50
C HIS A 634 15.86 30.70 9.13
N LEU A 635 16.55 31.46 8.29
CA LEU A 635 16.97 31.03 6.95
C LEU A 635 18.00 29.91 6.99
N SER A 636 18.92 29.92 7.95
CA SER A 636 19.90 28.84 8.14
C SER A 636 19.23 27.52 8.49
N MET A 637 18.23 27.55 9.37
CA MET A 637 17.46 26.35 9.73
C MET A 637 16.61 25.86 8.56
N ASN A 638 15.90 26.74 7.85
CA ASN A 638 15.17 26.33 6.64
C ASN A 638 16.11 25.67 5.61
N TYR A 639 17.24 26.31 5.30
CA TYR A 639 18.22 25.75 4.38
C TYR A 639 18.67 24.34 4.79
N ARG A 640 18.94 24.11 6.09
CA ARG A 640 19.28 22.78 6.60
C ARG A 640 18.11 21.80 6.51
N ALA A 641 16.88 22.24 6.77
CA ALA A 641 15.67 21.43 6.63
C ALA A 641 15.53 20.91 5.19
N VAL A 642 15.48 21.79 4.19
CA VAL A 642 15.29 21.39 2.79
C VAL A 642 16.48 20.61 2.22
N ARG A 643 17.70 20.81 2.75
CA ARG A 643 18.88 20.00 2.43
C ARG A 643 18.82 18.58 2.98
N ALA A 644 18.16 18.36 4.11
CA ALA A 644 18.03 17.03 4.71
C ALA A 644 17.11 16.10 3.91
N VAL A 645 16.14 16.67 3.18
CA VAL A 645 15.15 15.91 2.39
C VAL A 645 15.82 15.15 1.25
N LYS A 646 15.38 13.94 0.95
CA LYS A 646 15.92 13.04 -0.10
C LYS A 646 14.82 12.69 -1.11
N MET A 647 14.35 13.71 -1.84
CA MET A 647 13.23 13.58 -2.78
C MET A 647 13.47 12.45 -3.80
N ARG A 648 12.44 11.61 -4.00
CA ARG A 648 12.47 10.51 -4.98
C ARG A 648 11.96 10.89 -6.37
N SER A 649 11.33 12.05 -6.51
CA SER A 649 10.87 12.56 -7.81
C SER A 649 12.00 13.19 -8.61
N LEU A 650 12.05 12.99 -9.92
CA LEU A 650 13.06 13.60 -10.79
C LEU A 650 12.60 14.96 -11.30
N ASN A 651 13.02 16.03 -10.62
CA ASN A 651 12.94 17.36 -11.23
C ASN A 651 14.08 17.56 -12.24
N ARG A 652 14.05 18.67 -12.96
CA ARG A 652 15.03 18.97 -14.02
C ARG A 652 16.48 18.93 -13.54
N GLN A 653 16.75 19.47 -12.35
CA GLN A 653 18.11 19.43 -11.78
C GLN A 653 18.54 18.02 -11.38
N ARG A 654 17.69 17.27 -10.65
CA ARG A 654 18.00 15.91 -10.21
C ARG A 654 18.19 14.98 -11.40
N ALA A 655 17.33 15.06 -12.42
CA ALA A 655 17.49 14.33 -13.66
C ALA A 655 18.82 14.65 -14.36
N THR A 656 19.16 15.94 -14.51
CA THR A 656 20.44 16.34 -15.10
C THR A 656 21.64 15.81 -14.32
N ILE A 657 21.61 15.83 -12.98
CA ILE A 657 22.70 15.27 -12.16
C ILE A 657 22.87 13.77 -12.42
N VAL A 658 21.77 12.99 -12.40
CA VAL A 658 21.86 11.53 -12.59
C VAL A 658 22.30 11.18 -14.01
N PHE A 659 21.72 11.83 -15.02
CA PHE A 659 22.06 11.57 -16.40
C PHE A 659 23.49 12.00 -16.73
N ARG A 660 23.96 13.10 -16.14
CA ARG A 660 25.36 13.52 -16.28
C ARG A 660 26.32 12.50 -15.67
N GLU A 661 26.05 12.02 -14.46
CA GLU A 661 26.88 10.99 -13.83
C GLU A 661 26.93 9.71 -14.67
N TRP A 662 25.79 9.31 -15.22
CA TRP A 662 25.73 8.14 -16.09
C TRP A 662 26.52 8.33 -17.39
N LEU A 663 26.49 9.51 -18.00
CA LEU A 663 27.30 9.82 -19.19
C LEU A 663 28.81 9.84 -18.87
N ASP A 664 29.20 10.36 -17.70
CA ASP A 664 30.61 10.44 -17.30
C ASP A 664 31.19 9.10 -16.83
N HIS A 665 30.38 8.27 -16.15
CA HIS A 665 30.87 7.11 -15.39
C HIS A 665 30.06 5.82 -15.58
N SER A 666 28.97 5.86 -16.35
CA SER A 666 28.02 4.74 -16.49
C SER A 666 27.44 4.25 -15.15
N THR A 667 27.35 5.16 -14.16
CA THR A 667 26.79 4.87 -12.83
C THR A 667 25.48 5.64 -12.61
N ILE A 668 24.54 4.99 -11.92
CA ILE A 668 23.28 5.60 -11.52
C ILE A 668 23.32 5.92 -10.02
N LEU A 669 23.18 7.21 -9.69
CA LEU A 669 23.14 7.71 -8.33
C LEU A 669 21.79 7.44 -7.66
N SER A 670 21.79 7.18 -6.36
CA SER A 670 20.58 7.09 -5.55
C SER A 670 20.02 8.48 -5.19
N PRO A 671 18.74 8.57 -4.76
CA PRO A 671 18.17 9.83 -4.26
C PRO A 671 19.01 10.51 -3.18
N THR A 672 19.60 9.74 -2.26
CA THR A 672 20.49 10.26 -1.21
C THR A 672 21.73 10.93 -1.79
N GLN A 673 22.40 10.29 -2.73
CA GLN A 673 23.62 10.82 -3.34
C GLN A 673 23.33 12.07 -4.17
N VAL A 674 22.18 12.14 -4.83
CA VAL A 674 21.77 13.34 -5.59
C VAL A 674 21.35 14.47 -4.66
N ALA A 675 20.68 14.19 -3.55
CA ALA A 675 20.32 15.19 -2.55
C ALA A 675 21.55 15.94 -2.00
N GLU A 676 22.70 15.27 -1.90
CA GLU A 676 23.98 15.89 -1.53
C GLU A 676 24.52 16.84 -2.60
N ARG A 677 24.23 16.59 -3.88
CA ARG A 677 24.76 17.36 -5.03
C ARG A 677 23.83 18.46 -5.53
N GLU A 678 22.52 18.36 -5.29
CA GLU A 678 21.54 19.35 -5.78
C GLU A 678 21.72 20.73 -5.12
N HIS A 679 21.26 21.79 -5.78
CA HIS A 679 21.35 23.15 -5.27
C HIS A 679 19.97 23.72 -4.97
N ILE A 680 19.74 24.07 -3.71
CA ILE A 680 18.46 24.62 -3.25
C ILE A 680 18.16 25.99 -3.88
N MET A 681 19.15 26.88 -3.92
CA MET A 681 18.97 28.30 -4.25
C MET A 681 18.81 28.61 -5.74
N ARG A 682 19.24 27.70 -6.62
CA ARG A 682 19.33 27.98 -8.06
C ARG A 682 18.10 27.58 -8.85
N GLY A 683 17.12 26.92 -8.22
CA GLY A 683 15.96 26.31 -8.86
C GLY A 683 16.38 25.25 -9.89
N GLY A 684 15.52 24.28 -10.21
CA GLY A 684 15.76 23.32 -11.29
C GLY A 684 15.65 23.93 -12.68
N GLY A 685 16.22 25.11 -12.92
CA GLY A 685 16.08 25.92 -14.15
C GLY A 685 16.69 25.31 -15.42
N GLY A 686 16.86 23.98 -15.48
CA GLY A 686 17.28 23.25 -16.66
C GLY A 686 18.71 23.52 -17.10
N ARG A 687 19.57 24.05 -16.21
CA ARG A 687 20.96 24.36 -16.54
C ARG A 687 21.71 23.09 -16.93
N MET A 688 22.51 23.19 -17.98
CA MET A 688 23.31 22.11 -18.54
C MET A 688 24.68 22.65 -18.96
N THR A 689 25.66 21.77 -19.03
CA THR A 689 27.03 22.09 -19.42
C THR A 689 27.57 21.01 -20.34
N SER A 690 28.49 21.39 -21.22
CA SER A 690 29.20 20.44 -22.07
C SER A 690 30.17 19.55 -21.30
N LYS A 691 30.75 18.56 -21.97
CA LYS A 691 31.71 17.63 -21.37
C LYS A 691 32.94 18.38 -20.84
N SER A 692 33.50 19.30 -21.63
CA SER A 692 34.64 20.13 -21.21
C SER A 692 34.25 21.21 -20.19
N GLY A 693 32.99 21.63 -20.19
CA GLY A 693 32.49 22.75 -19.39
C GLY A 693 32.67 24.12 -20.06
N ASP A 694 33.23 24.17 -21.27
CA ASP A 694 33.43 25.41 -22.03
C ASP A 694 32.12 26.01 -22.53
N TYR A 695 31.07 25.18 -22.65
CA TYR A 695 29.74 25.62 -23.05
C TYR A 695 28.74 25.39 -21.93
N THR A 696 27.95 26.44 -21.66
CA THR A 696 26.90 26.41 -20.64
C THR A 696 25.57 26.84 -21.24
N GLY A 697 24.48 26.28 -20.75
CA GLY A 697 23.18 26.56 -21.32
C GLY A 697 22.04 26.15 -20.41
N PHE A 698 20.82 26.22 -20.95
CA PHE A 698 19.63 25.73 -20.27
C PHE A 698 18.67 25.07 -21.25
N CYS A 699 17.88 24.13 -20.72
CA CYS A 699 16.77 23.50 -21.42
C CYS A 699 15.43 23.83 -20.73
N GLU A 700 14.40 24.10 -21.52
CA GLU A 700 13.04 24.27 -21.01
C GLU A 700 12.00 23.55 -21.88
N PHE A 701 10.88 23.16 -21.26
CA PHE A 701 9.70 22.71 -21.99
C PHE A 701 8.92 23.91 -22.52
N GLY A 702 8.45 23.81 -23.75
CA GLY A 702 7.67 24.84 -24.43
C GLY A 702 6.72 24.25 -25.45
N THR A 703 6.21 25.11 -26.32
CA THR A 703 5.36 24.75 -27.44
C THR A 703 6.18 24.57 -28.71
N TYR A 704 5.61 23.93 -29.73
CA TYR A 704 6.21 23.92 -31.07
C TYR A 704 6.43 25.35 -31.60
N GLY A 705 5.51 26.27 -31.30
CA GLY A 705 5.64 27.70 -31.61
C GLY A 705 6.89 28.33 -30.98
N ASP A 706 7.21 27.97 -29.73
CA ASP A 706 8.41 28.43 -29.03
C ASP A 706 9.70 27.91 -29.68
N ILE A 707 9.63 26.79 -30.38
CA ILE A 707 10.75 26.22 -31.15
C ILE A 707 10.88 26.91 -32.50
N VAL A 708 9.79 27.09 -33.24
CA VAL A 708 9.88 27.63 -34.62
C VAL A 708 10.03 29.14 -34.69
N ASN A 709 9.43 29.89 -33.76
CA ASN A 709 9.37 31.35 -33.83
C ASN A 709 10.48 32.05 -33.04
N PHE A 710 11.21 31.34 -32.19
CA PHE A 710 12.28 31.95 -31.40
C PHE A 710 13.52 32.21 -32.26
N ARG A 711 13.81 33.49 -32.52
CA ARG A 711 14.94 33.95 -33.34
C ARG A 711 15.77 35.03 -32.62
N PRO A 712 16.56 34.65 -31.62
CA PRO A 712 17.47 35.60 -30.97
C PRO A 712 18.57 36.00 -31.97
N GLY A 713 18.80 37.31 -32.14
CA GLY A 713 19.79 37.81 -33.08
C GLY A 713 21.21 37.27 -32.80
N GLY A 714 21.87 36.75 -33.84
CA GLY A 714 23.26 36.30 -33.80
C GLY A 714 23.50 34.91 -33.19
N TYR A 715 22.48 34.06 -33.09
CA TYR A 715 22.60 32.65 -32.69
C TYR A 715 22.53 31.72 -33.91
N HIS A 716 23.32 30.65 -33.91
CA HIS A 716 23.12 29.51 -34.82
C HIS A 716 21.98 28.64 -34.28
N ARG A 717 21.14 28.08 -35.18
CA ARG A 717 19.95 27.31 -34.82
C ARG A 717 19.97 25.93 -35.46
N TYR A 718 19.53 24.92 -34.70
CA TYR A 718 19.33 23.54 -35.13
C TYR A 718 17.97 23.06 -34.62
N ASP A 719 17.24 22.30 -35.43
CA ASP A 719 15.94 21.74 -35.07
C ASP A 719 15.96 20.22 -35.31
N PHE A 720 15.40 19.47 -34.37
CA PHE A 720 15.32 18.01 -34.41
C PHE A 720 13.88 17.56 -34.18
N GLU A 721 13.49 16.50 -34.86
CA GLU A 721 12.21 15.84 -34.70
C GLU A 721 12.43 14.36 -34.38
N THR A 722 11.85 13.88 -33.29
CA THR A 722 11.81 12.46 -32.93
C THR A 722 10.38 11.94 -33.01
N SER A 723 10.17 10.63 -32.81
CA SER A 723 8.83 10.06 -32.70
C SER A 723 8.00 10.66 -31.55
N THR A 724 8.67 11.16 -30.50
CA THR A 724 8.04 11.60 -29.25
C THR A 724 8.09 13.11 -28.96
N TYR A 725 9.00 13.87 -29.57
CA TYR A 725 9.15 15.30 -29.28
C TYR A 725 9.84 16.07 -30.42
N PHE A 726 9.80 17.40 -30.33
CA PHE A 726 10.61 18.32 -31.10
C PHE A 726 11.64 18.99 -30.19
N LEU A 727 12.86 19.19 -30.68
CA LEU A 727 13.95 19.85 -29.96
C LEU A 727 14.53 20.98 -30.83
N GLY A 728 14.57 22.19 -30.28
CA GLY A 728 15.31 23.30 -30.87
C GLY A 728 16.57 23.61 -30.06
N ILE A 729 17.69 23.86 -30.72
CA ILE A 729 18.96 24.27 -30.10
C ILE A 729 19.44 25.57 -30.72
N TRP A 730 19.77 26.56 -29.88
CA TRP A 730 20.38 27.83 -30.30
C TRP A 730 21.70 28.02 -29.57
N HIS A 731 22.76 28.45 -30.26
CA HIS A 731 24.03 28.76 -29.59
C HIS A 731 24.66 30.08 -30.04
N ARG A 732 25.39 30.71 -29.12
CA ARG A 732 26.23 31.89 -29.35
C ARG A 732 27.32 32.00 -28.28
N ARG A 733 28.58 32.13 -28.68
CA ARG A 733 29.74 32.47 -27.82
C ARG A 733 29.74 31.75 -26.46
N GLY A 734 30.07 30.45 -26.45
CA GLY A 734 30.14 29.63 -25.23
C GLY A 734 28.80 29.37 -24.53
N ASN A 735 27.68 29.83 -25.10
CA ASN A 735 26.35 29.62 -24.53
C ASN A 735 25.42 28.90 -25.50
N PHE A 736 24.54 28.05 -24.98
CA PHE A 736 23.46 27.43 -25.73
C PHE A 736 22.11 27.50 -25.00
N MET A 737 21.03 27.32 -25.75
CA MET A 737 19.67 27.21 -25.26
C MET A 737 18.99 26.05 -25.97
N MET A 738 18.23 25.26 -25.23
CA MET A 738 17.46 24.13 -25.75
C MET A 738 15.97 24.28 -25.39
N ARG A 739 15.09 23.88 -26.30
CA ARG A 739 13.64 23.83 -26.05
C ARG A 739 13.03 22.53 -26.52
N LEU A 740 12.24 21.91 -25.65
CA LEU A 740 11.54 20.66 -25.92
C LEU A 740 10.03 20.91 -26.07
N ALA A 741 9.42 20.35 -27.10
CA ALA A 741 7.97 20.30 -27.27
C ALA A 741 7.53 18.85 -27.49
N LEU A 742 6.81 18.29 -26.51
CA LEU A 742 6.39 16.88 -26.54
C LEU A 742 5.22 16.67 -27.50
N LYS A 743 5.20 15.55 -28.22
CA LYS A 743 4.10 15.14 -29.11
C LYS A 743 2.93 14.55 -28.31
N GLU A 744 1.74 14.56 -28.88
CA GLU A 744 0.57 13.90 -28.29
C GLU A 744 0.80 12.40 -28.08
N GLY A 745 0.23 11.84 -27.01
CA GLY A 745 0.41 10.43 -26.62
C GLY A 745 1.60 10.16 -25.70
N VAL A 746 2.49 11.14 -25.52
CA VAL A 746 3.66 11.02 -24.63
C VAL A 746 3.29 11.40 -23.20
N ASN A 747 3.32 10.40 -22.32
CA ASN A 747 2.97 10.54 -20.91
C ASN A 747 4.15 10.92 -20.01
N SER A 748 5.39 10.61 -20.41
CA SER A 748 6.60 10.92 -19.63
C SER A 748 7.54 11.85 -20.40
N PRO A 749 7.97 12.98 -19.81
CA PRO A 749 8.97 13.89 -20.40
C PRO A 749 10.42 13.39 -20.28
N LEU A 750 10.64 12.22 -19.64
CA LEU A 750 11.97 11.78 -19.20
C LEU A 750 12.92 11.49 -20.37
N ASP A 751 12.43 10.83 -21.43
CA ASP A 751 13.22 10.54 -22.65
C ASP A 751 13.73 11.83 -23.30
N ALA A 752 12.83 12.78 -23.50
CA ALA A 752 13.15 14.08 -24.09
C ALA A 752 14.18 14.85 -23.26
N TRP A 753 14.08 14.77 -21.93
CA TRP A 753 15.04 15.41 -21.03
C TRP A 753 16.41 14.72 -21.05
N PHE A 754 16.43 13.38 -21.09
CA PHE A 754 17.65 12.59 -21.20
C PHE A 754 18.41 12.97 -22.48
N ASP A 755 17.71 13.01 -23.61
CA ASP A 755 18.29 13.39 -24.89
C ASP A 755 18.82 14.82 -24.87
N ALA A 756 18.12 15.76 -24.24
CA ALA A 756 18.62 17.13 -24.07
C ALA A 756 19.92 17.19 -23.24
N VAL A 757 20.01 16.42 -22.14
CA VAL A 757 21.25 16.32 -21.34
C VAL A 757 22.38 15.73 -22.17
N ASN A 758 22.08 14.70 -22.95
CA ASN A 758 23.04 14.04 -23.83
C ASN A 758 23.54 14.96 -24.95
N HIS A 759 22.65 15.72 -25.60
CA HIS A 759 23.02 16.76 -26.56
C HIS A 759 23.88 17.85 -25.93
N ALA A 760 23.55 18.27 -24.71
CA ALA A 760 24.35 19.24 -23.99
C ALA A 760 25.74 18.69 -23.67
N TYR A 761 25.85 17.41 -23.28
CA TYR A 761 27.11 16.75 -22.95
C TYR A 761 28.08 16.73 -24.14
N TYR A 762 27.64 16.28 -25.30
CA TYR A 762 28.48 16.17 -26.51
C TYR A 762 28.59 17.46 -27.33
N PHE A 763 28.16 18.60 -26.77
CA PHE A 763 28.09 19.87 -27.50
C PHE A 763 29.46 20.36 -28.02
N ASP A 764 30.55 20.08 -27.27
CA ASP A 764 31.92 20.45 -27.65
C ASP A 764 32.37 19.77 -28.96
N GLU A 765 32.02 18.50 -29.12
CA GLU A 765 32.36 17.67 -30.27
C GLU A 765 31.43 17.99 -31.44
N GLY A 766 30.13 18.14 -31.16
CA GLY A 766 29.12 18.50 -32.16
C GLY A 766 29.41 19.81 -32.90
N LEU A 767 30.05 20.80 -32.24
CA LEU A 767 30.43 22.06 -32.90
C LEU A 767 31.67 21.94 -33.81
N LYS A 768 32.57 20.98 -33.59
CA LYS A 768 33.80 20.84 -34.37
C LYS A 768 33.53 20.33 -35.78
N ASP A 769 32.59 19.41 -35.95
CA ASP A 769 32.26 18.82 -37.25
C ASP A 769 30.97 19.41 -37.88
N GLY A 770 30.37 20.40 -37.20
CA GLY A 770 29.09 21.03 -37.53
C GLY A 770 27.91 20.24 -36.96
N LEU A 771 27.08 20.88 -36.12
CA LEU A 771 25.98 20.17 -35.43
C LEU A 771 25.06 19.45 -36.43
N GLN A 772 24.81 20.01 -37.61
CA GLN A 772 23.95 19.39 -38.61
C GLN A 772 24.46 18.00 -39.08
N SER A 773 25.77 17.84 -39.29
CA SER A 773 26.38 16.60 -39.80
C SER A 773 26.43 15.49 -38.73
N HIS A 774 26.56 15.89 -37.46
CA HIS A 774 26.54 15.02 -36.29
C HIS A 774 25.14 14.53 -35.92
N TYR A 775 24.07 15.00 -36.54
CA TYR A 775 22.71 14.65 -36.09
C TYR A 775 21.76 14.26 -37.24
N GLU A 776 22.18 14.37 -38.51
CA GLU A 776 21.44 13.86 -39.69
C GLU A 776 21.86 12.43 -40.11
N ASN A 777 22.98 11.89 -39.60
CA ASN A 777 23.43 10.52 -39.89
C ASN A 777 22.88 9.54 -38.85
N GLU A 778 22.28 8.42 -39.28
CA GLU A 778 21.50 7.46 -38.46
C GLU A 778 22.24 6.80 -37.27
N MET A 779 23.52 7.05 -37.05
CA MET A 779 24.25 6.60 -35.85
C MET A 779 25.41 7.58 -35.52
N PRO A 780 25.15 8.77 -34.97
CA PRO A 780 26.21 9.68 -34.57
C PRO A 780 26.68 9.44 -33.13
N LEU A 781 27.86 9.99 -32.81
CA LEU A 781 28.40 10.01 -31.45
C LEU A 781 27.35 10.51 -30.45
N GLY A 782 27.06 9.70 -29.43
CA GLY A 782 26.10 10.04 -28.38
C GLY A 782 24.67 9.59 -28.64
N TYR A 783 24.30 8.98 -29.77
CA TYR A 783 22.97 8.37 -29.88
C TYR A 783 22.86 7.13 -29.00
N ILE A 784 21.86 7.13 -28.13
CA ILE A 784 21.57 6.05 -27.18
C ILE A 784 20.26 5.43 -27.63
N SER A 785 20.32 4.13 -27.97
CA SER A 785 19.14 3.38 -28.43
C SER A 785 18.02 3.40 -27.39
N ASP A 786 16.77 3.25 -27.85
CA ASP A 786 15.61 3.19 -26.97
C ASP A 786 15.71 2.00 -25.99
N GLU A 787 16.31 0.88 -26.40
CA GLU A 787 16.61 -0.26 -25.52
C GLU A 787 17.58 0.12 -24.40
N GLN A 788 18.63 0.89 -24.71
CA GLN A 788 19.57 1.38 -23.70
C GLN A 788 18.91 2.37 -22.75
N LYS A 789 18.11 3.32 -23.25
CA LYS A 789 17.33 4.25 -22.41
C LYS A 789 16.42 3.51 -21.45
N LYS A 790 15.70 2.49 -21.94
CA LYS A 790 14.86 1.63 -21.11
C LYS A 790 15.66 0.97 -19.98
N SER A 791 16.83 0.42 -20.29
CA SER A 791 17.71 -0.18 -19.28
C SER A 791 18.20 0.83 -18.22
N ILE A 792 18.54 2.06 -18.64
CA ILE A 792 18.91 3.15 -17.74
C ILE A 792 17.75 3.50 -16.81
N PHE A 793 16.53 3.57 -17.33
CA PHE A 793 15.34 3.90 -16.55
C PHE A 793 14.94 2.77 -15.60
N GLU A 794 15.08 1.51 -16.00
CA GLU A 794 14.92 0.37 -15.09
C GLU A 794 15.96 0.42 -13.94
N ALA A 795 17.20 0.80 -14.24
CA ALA A 795 18.23 0.99 -13.23
C ALA A 795 17.94 2.16 -12.27
N LEU A 796 17.36 3.26 -12.76
CA LEU A 796 16.85 4.36 -11.92
C LEU A 796 15.79 3.86 -10.94
N ALA A 797 14.79 3.14 -11.44
CA ALA A 797 13.71 2.60 -10.62
C ALA A 797 14.25 1.65 -9.54
N ALA A 798 15.20 0.77 -9.91
CA ALA A 798 15.86 -0.14 -8.96
C ALA A 798 16.66 0.59 -7.87
N LYS A 799 17.16 1.80 -8.13
CA LYS A 799 17.84 2.67 -7.15
C LYS A 799 16.89 3.50 -6.27
N GLY A 800 15.58 3.37 -6.47
CA GLY A 800 14.55 4.01 -5.65
C GLY A 800 14.03 5.35 -6.17
N TRP A 801 14.25 5.67 -7.44
CA TRP A 801 13.63 6.82 -8.11
C TRP A 801 12.17 6.55 -8.49
N ASP A 802 11.29 7.53 -8.30
CA ASP A 802 9.93 7.48 -8.80
C ASP A 802 9.86 8.12 -10.20
N LEU A 803 9.71 7.26 -11.21
CA LEU A 803 9.64 7.66 -12.62
C LEU A 803 8.22 7.96 -13.10
N LYS A 804 7.20 7.70 -12.28
CA LYS A 804 5.79 7.95 -12.63
C LYS A 804 5.38 9.38 -12.33
N LEU A 805 6.05 10.02 -11.37
CA LEU A 805 5.77 11.39 -10.98
C LEU A 805 6.42 12.36 -11.97
N ASN A 806 5.60 13.07 -12.75
CA ASN A 806 6.03 13.98 -13.81
C ASN A 806 6.60 15.31 -13.27
N ALA A 807 7.70 15.24 -12.52
CA ALA A 807 8.34 16.41 -11.89
C ALA A 807 9.27 17.21 -12.83
N LEU A 808 9.38 16.86 -14.11
CA LEU A 808 10.18 17.60 -15.09
C LEU A 808 9.43 18.80 -15.68
N GLU A 809 8.10 18.72 -15.76
CA GLU A 809 7.25 19.77 -16.33
C GLU A 809 6.86 20.78 -15.24
N THR A 810 7.39 22.01 -15.32
CA THR A 810 7.09 23.09 -14.35
C THR A 810 6.07 24.10 -14.86
N ARG A 811 5.40 23.79 -15.98
CA ARG A 811 4.38 24.61 -16.66
C ARG A 811 3.27 23.68 -17.13
N LEU A 812 2.17 24.25 -17.65
CA LEU A 812 1.10 23.46 -18.25
C LEU A 812 1.66 22.49 -19.30
N PRO A 813 1.38 21.18 -19.21
CA PRO A 813 1.90 20.16 -20.12
C PRO A 813 1.20 20.27 -21.48
N ILE A 814 1.74 21.11 -22.36
CA ILE A 814 1.25 21.26 -23.73
C ILE A 814 1.82 20.10 -24.57
N ARG A 815 0.99 19.52 -25.45
CA ARG A 815 1.37 18.46 -26.38
C ARG A 815 1.12 18.91 -27.83
N VAL A 816 2.03 18.55 -28.73
CA VAL A 816 1.98 18.88 -30.15
C VAL A 816 1.31 17.74 -30.91
N ARG A 817 0.18 18.02 -31.54
CA ARG A 817 -0.47 17.08 -32.46
C ARG A 817 0.01 17.35 -33.88
N THR A 818 0.45 16.31 -34.58
CA THR A 818 0.79 16.33 -36.00
C THR A 818 -0.35 15.71 -36.81
N GLY A 819 -0.86 16.39 -37.84
CA GLY A 819 -1.99 15.91 -38.65
C GLY A 819 -2.60 16.99 -39.55
N ALA A 820 -3.38 16.58 -40.55
CA ALA A 820 -3.88 17.47 -41.62
C ALA A 820 -4.99 18.46 -41.19
N ASP A 821 -5.74 18.16 -40.11
CA ASP A 821 -6.93 18.93 -39.73
C ASP A 821 -6.97 19.40 -38.26
N GLY A 822 -5.93 19.10 -37.46
CA GLY A 822 -5.83 19.51 -36.05
C GLY A 822 -6.94 18.97 -35.12
N ARG A 823 -7.90 18.20 -35.64
CA ARG A 823 -9.01 17.61 -34.87
C ARG A 823 -8.47 16.53 -33.93
N LYS A 824 -9.19 16.25 -32.83
CA LYS A 824 -8.90 15.08 -31.98
C LYS A 824 -8.99 13.84 -32.87
N GLY A 825 -7.85 13.32 -33.30
CA GLY A 825 -7.80 12.09 -34.08
C GLY A 825 -8.33 10.94 -33.22
N THR A 826 -9.22 10.13 -33.80
CA THR A 826 -9.54 8.81 -33.29
C THR A 826 -8.32 7.91 -33.50
N TYR A 827 -7.33 8.02 -32.62
CA TYR A 827 -6.34 6.97 -32.49
C TYR A 827 -6.98 5.81 -31.76
N LEU A 828 -6.99 4.65 -32.43
CA LEU A 828 -7.27 3.34 -31.85
C LEU A 828 -6.29 3.11 -30.68
N SER A 829 -6.71 3.48 -29.47
CA SER A 829 -6.29 2.79 -28.25
C SER A 829 -7.57 2.38 -27.53
N SER A 830 -7.95 1.13 -27.72
CA SER A 830 -8.82 0.43 -26.78
C SER A 830 -8.03 0.28 -25.49
N ASP A 831 -8.20 1.25 -24.58
CA ASP A 831 -8.09 1.16 -23.12
C ASP A 831 -7.61 2.50 -22.55
N VAL A 832 -8.55 3.34 -22.14
CA VAL A 832 -8.64 3.97 -20.80
C VAL A 832 -9.93 4.81 -20.77
N ASN A 833 -10.89 4.29 -20.02
CA ASN A 833 -12.05 4.91 -19.39
C ASN A 833 -12.49 6.33 -19.81
N ARG A 834 -13.70 6.33 -20.39
CA ARG A 834 -14.72 7.39 -20.32
C ARG A 834 -14.93 7.86 -18.86
N MET A 835 -14.25 8.94 -18.46
CA MET A 835 -14.70 9.79 -17.34
C MET A 835 -14.11 11.21 -17.37
N GLN A 836 -13.85 11.76 -18.56
CA GLN A 836 -13.36 13.15 -18.73
C GLN A 836 -14.24 14.05 -19.61
N ASP A 837 -15.30 13.52 -20.23
CA ASP A 837 -16.12 14.32 -21.15
C ASP A 837 -17.19 15.19 -20.47
N PHE A 838 -17.19 15.30 -19.14
CA PHE A 838 -18.12 16.21 -18.42
C PHE A 838 -17.51 17.57 -18.03
N TRP A 839 -16.20 17.78 -18.24
CA TRP A 839 -15.51 19.03 -17.83
C TRP A 839 -15.01 19.89 -19.01
N CYS A 840 -15.20 19.46 -20.26
CA CYS A 840 -14.64 20.16 -21.43
C CYS A 840 -15.62 21.15 -22.09
N GLN A 841 -16.88 21.24 -21.65
CA GLN A 841 -17.84 22.20 -22.21
C GLN A 841 -17.90 23.56 -21.48
N ASP A 842 -17.35 23.68 -20.26
CA ASP A 842 -17.41 24.94 -19.49
C ASP A 842 -16.17 25.85 -19.58
N GLN A 843 -15.07 25.41 -20.22
CA GLN A 843 -13.89 26.28 -20.43
C GLN A 843 -14.01 27.23 -21.62
N LEU A 844 -14.91 26.94 -22.58
CA LEU A 844 -15.10 27.77 -23.78
C LEU A 844 -15.96 29.02 -23.53
N THR A 845 -16.74 29.05 -22.45
CA THR A 845 -17.56 30.20 -22.04
C THR A 845 -16.78 31.23 -21.22
N TRP A 846 -15.72 30.82 -20.50
CA TRP A 846 -14.89 31.73 -19.69
C TRP A 846 -13.90 32.58 -20.52
N ASN A 847 -13.32 32.02 -21.58
CA ASN A 847 -12.35 32.74 -22.43
C ASN A 847 -12.98 33.86 -23.28
N ARG A 848 -14.31 33.88 -23.44
CA ARG A 848 -15.01 34.98 -24.13
C ARG A 848 -15.40 36.14 -23.21
N ALA A 849 -15.40 35.96 -21.89
CA ALA A 849 -15.77 37.00 -20.94
C ALA A 849 -14.60 37.92 -20.54
N VAL A 850 -13.35 37.45 -20.64
CA VAL A 850 -12.15 38.20 -20.20
C VAL A 850 -11.60 39.14 -21.29
N ALA A 851 -12.07 39.04 -22.54
CA ALA A 851 -11.62 39.87 -23.65
C ALA A 851 -12.42 41.18 -23.86
N ALA A 852 -13.38 41.51 -22.98
CA ALA A 852 -14.25 42.68 -23.12
C ALA A 852 -14.23 43.60 -21.89
N VAL A 853 -13.10 44.24 -21.61
CA VAL A 853 -13.04 45.45 -20.77
C VAL A 853 -12.15 46.47 -21.47
N PRO A 854 -12.65 47.64 -21.90
CA PRO A 854 -11.83 48.68 -22.50
C PRO A 854 -10.97 49.38 -21.44
N LEU A 855 -9.68 49.52 -21.73
CA LEU A 855 -8.78 50.46 -21.06
C LEU A 855 -9.22 51.89 -21.40
N LEU A 856 -9.61 52.67 -20.39
CA LEU A 856 -9.81 54.11 -20.51
C LEU A 856 -8.47 54.81 -20.26
N GLU A 857 -7.84 55.28 -21.34
CA GLU A 857 -6.84 56.34 -21.28
C GLU A 857 -7.50 57.72 -21.36
N LYS A 858 -6.87 58.62 -20.58
CA LYS A 858 -7.04 60.06 -20.41
C LYS A 858 -7.67 60.84 -21.58
N ASP A 859 -8.59 61.73 -21.23
CA ASP A 859 -8.56 63.10 -21.77
C ASP A 859 -9.09 64.15 -20.77
N THR A 860 -8.33 65.23 -20.75
CA THR A 860 -8.45 66.52 -20.07
C THR A 860 -9.80 67.22 -20.31
N ILE A 861 -10.36 67.93 -19.31
CA ILE A 861 -11.09 69.21 -19.49
C ILE A 861 -11.10 70.02 -18.18
N HIS A 862 -10.85 71.32 -18.36
CA HIS A 862 -10.78 72.42 -17.40
C HIS A 862 -12.16 72.89 -16.87
N MET A 863 -12.13 73.40 -15.62
CA MET A 863 -12.76 74.62 -15.08
C MET A 863 -14.27 74.90 -15.31
N GLY A 864 -15.00 75.09 -14.20
CA GLY A 864 -16.15 76.01 -14.11
C GLY A 864 -17.11 75.73 -12.96
N PRO A 865 -17.64 76.75 -12.23
CA PRO A 865 -18.05 76.62 -10.81
C PRO A 865 -19.58 76.66 -10.58
N GLU A 866 -19.96 76.64 -9.29
CA GLU A 866 -21.32 76.83 -8.71
C GLU A 866 -22.23 75.59 -8.73
N GLY A 867 -23.02 75.24 -7.71
CA GLY A 867 -23.26 75.82 -6.39
C GLY A 867 -24.39 75.06 -5.67
N LYS A 868 -24.47 75.28 -4.35
CA LYS A 868 -25.63 75.12 -3.43
C LYS A 868 -26.19 73.72 -3.10
N ARG A 869 -26.24 73.46 -1.78
CA ARG A 869 -27.36 73.01 -0.90
C ARG A 869 -28.14 71.76 -1.36
N ASP A 870 -28.38 70.73 -0.56
CA ASP A 870 -28.63 70.62 0.89
C ASP A 870 -27.88 69.45 1.55
#